data_AF-A0A0K1EKM2-F1
#
_entry.id   AF-A0A0K1EKM2-F1
#
_cell.length_a   1.000
_cell.length_b   1.000
_cell.length_c   1.000
_cell.angle_alpha   90.00
_cell.angle_beta   90.00
_cell.angle_gamma   90.00
#
_symmetry.space_group_name_H-M   'P 1'
#
loop_
_entity.id
_entity.type
_entity.pdbx_description
1 polymer ?
#
loop_
_entity_poly.entity_id
_entity_poly.type
_entity_poly.pdbx_seq_one_letter_code
_entity_poly.pdbx_strand_id
1 'polypeptide(L)'
;MRKLRLNFDGKGDATLESRAFSVQEGISEIFSLSVVAMSPSADVDLSALVGRPVVFEIESGAQHVSRWGRKWRGIVSNIEHVQTEVSDEGRSTYSVEIVPELWLLTQRRNYRIFQHVSIPDIVDEIFTEWKTERKWKIRRGEYPKLEYKVQYGESDYAFVRRLLEEAGIAFHFQHIQQGSTLTLADNLTLGELHKASPIPYVDNPNQAAQKEFVSEVRIVHGVRPGSYTLRDHDFRNPGFPLFEKTTAGTTPETNYEQYHYLPGAFLAETGKASNTPVADRKGIARHDANNGKGFVELVRDAERTGKRQVSFITNVFGLEPGELFTIDDHPRNELHTSKQLLITDCRMEGTAVGEWSMDAKAVFAAEPYRPPMSTPKPEVKGVQSATVVGPPGEEIHTDEFGRVRVQFPWDREGKNDDNSSCWMRVSQGWAGAAFGSLNLPRIGQEVLVGFLVGDPDQPIIVGRVFNGTNQVPYKLPDHKTRSTWRSDSSPRGGGFNEILFEDLAKKELVYIQAQKNLRKLVLNDETITVVNDRQRFVKNDDLETTGRNRMEVTLGERTEITDADRTYAIGKDRRKLVKADEIEITQGAHQLVIGKSQDLVVKATQKEQIGGDAHLQVKGDRRRAVGGKDSLTVGGSRHVKVKKSHLLDAGDEIHLKAGTELVIEASRDLTLKGPGGFIRINAMGITIVGTLVNINSGGIAGMVSTASPDAADAAVEAKIVEPKKPEPDDVSKTRLGQ
;
A
#
# COMPACT_ATOMS: atom_id res chain seq x y z
N MET A 1 23.69 18.35 68.92
CA MET A 1 23.66 19.70 68.33
C MET A 1 23.23 19.53 66.90
N ARG A 2 22.07 20.09 66.52
CA ARG A 2 21.51 20.01 65.15
C ARG A 2 22.34 20.91 64.24
N LYS A 3 22.64 20.46 63.02
CA LYS A 3 23.33 21.29 62.02
C LYS A 3 22.57 21.29 60.71
N LEU A 4 22.44 22.48 60.13
CA LEU A 4 21.94 22.71 58.77
C LEU A 4 23.08 23.35 57.99
N ARG A 5 23.43 22.80 56.82
CA ARG A 5 24.48 23.35 55.97
C ARG A 5 24.03 23.38 54.53
N LEU A 6 24.22 24.53 53.89
CA LEU A 6 23.97 24.72 52.47
C LEU A 6 25.31 25.05 51.80
N ASN A 7 25.77 24.19 50.89
CA ASN A 7 27.05 24.32 50.23
C ASN A 7 26.86 24.38 48.71
N PHE A 8 27.32 25.43 48.05
CA PHE A 8 27.29 25.57 46.59
C PHE A 8 28.59 25.02 45.98
N ASP A 9 28.48 24.31 44.85
CA ASP A 9 29.65 23.83 44.11
C ASP A 9 30.29 24.99 43.32
N GLY A 10 31.18 25.75 43.96
CA GLY A 10 31.94 26.83 43.34
C GLY A 10 32.23 27.99 44.29
N LYS A 11 33.37 28.69 44.10
CA LYS A 11 33.73 29.90 44.86
C LYS A 11 32.81 31.06 44.48
N GLY A 12 31.69 31.21 45.17
CA GLY A 12 30.89 32.42 45.23
C GLY A 12 30.65 32.78 46.68
N ASP A 13 31.04 33.98 47.10
CA ASP A 13 31.08 34.49 48.48
C ASP A 13 29.69 34.70 49.15
N ALA A 14 28.67 33.94 48.76
CA ALA A 14 27.36 33.99 49.41
C ALA A 14 27.37 33.17 50.70
N THR A 15 27.65 33.82 51.83
CA THR A 15 27.48 33.25 53.18
C THR A 15 26.00 33.12 53.53
N LEU A 16 25.35 32.08 52.98
CA LEU A 16 23.97 31.73 53.30
C LEU A 16 23.93 30.75 54.48
N GLU A 17 23.50 31.24 55.65
CA GLU A 17 23.29 30.43 56.84
C GLU A 17 21.85 29.89 56.90
N SER A 18 21.70 28.57 56.79
CA SER A 18 20.38 27.92 56.84
C SER A 18 19.68 28.09 58.18
N ARG A 19 18.43 28.54 58.16
CA ARG A 19 17.57 28.78 59.34
C ARG A 19 16.42 27.80 59.45
N ALA A 20 15.74 27.52 58.35
CA ALA A 20 14.64 26.58 58.29
C ALA A 20 14.72 25.76 57.02
N PHE A 21 14.16 24.56 57.05
CA PHE A 21 14.06 23.70 55.89
C PHE A 21 12.71 22.99 55.86
N SER A 22 12.27 22.68 54.64
CA SER A 22 11.16 21.78 54.37
C SER A 22 11.58 20.85 53.23
N VAL A 23 11.47 19.54 53.43
CA VAL A 23 11.80 18.50 52.45
C VAL A 23 10.55 17.69 52.16
N GLN A 24 10.30 17.40 50.89
CA GLN A 24 9.30 16.44 50.46
C GLN A 24 9.91 15.45 49.47
N GLU A 25 9.70 14.16 49.74
CA GLU A 25 10.25 13.05 48.95
C GLU A 25 9.19 11.97 48.77
N GLY A 26 9.24 11.27 47.64
CA GLY A 26 8.38 10.13 47.40
C GLY A 26 8.98 9.16 46.39
N ILE A 27 8.52 7.91 46.42
CA ILE A 27 8.83 6.94 45.37
C ILE A 27 8.21 7.43 44.06
N SER A 28 9.02 7.40 43.00
CA SER A 28 8.70 7.87 41.66
C SER A 28 8.34 9.34 41.56
N GLU A 29 8.81 10.15 42.52
CA GLU A 29 8.65 11.60 42.53
C GLU A 29 10.00 12.32 42.61
N ILE A 30 10.07 13.50 41.98
CA ILE A 30 11.19 14.44 42.13
C ILE A 30 11.09 15.04 43.53
N PHE A 31 12.14 14.92 44.35
CA PHE A 31 12.12 15.58 45.66
C PHE A 31 12.13 17.10 45.50
N SER A 32 11.51 17.80 46.46
CA SER A 32 11.59 19.24 46.59
C SER A 32 12.12 19.60 47.97
N LEU A 33 13.01 20.58 48.02
CA LEU A 33 13.65 21.03 49.24
C LEU A 33 13.70 22.56 49.27
N SER A 34 12.98 23.15 50.22
CA SER A 34 12.95 24.58 50.45
C SER A 34 13.81 24.92 51.66
N VAL A 35 14.77 25.83 51.50
CA VAL A 35 15.67 26.28 52.57
C VAL A 35 15.55 27.78 52.73
N VAL A 36 15.15 28.21 53.92
CA VAL A 36 15.24 29.61 54.33
C VAL A 36 16.63 29.83 54.90
N ALA A 37 17.39 30.73 54.29
CA ALA A 37 18.74 31.08 54.71
C ALA A 37 18.88 32.60 54.94
N MET A 38 19.84 32.97 55.78
CA MET A 38 20.17 34.38 56.04
C MET A 38 21.59 34.69 55.58
N SER A 39 21.81 35.88 55.03
CA SER A 39 23.13 36.39 54.67
C SER A 39 23.37 37.77 55.31
N PRO A 40 24.60 38.08 55.72
CA PRO A 40 24.99 39.46 56.06
C PRO A 40 24.93 40.41 54.84
N SER A 41 25.04 39.88 53.63
CA SER A 41 24.89 40.66 52.39
C SER A 41 23.43 40.72 51.96
N ALA A 42 22.93 41.92 51.70
CA ALA A 42 21.62 42.14 51.06
C ALA A 42 21.68 42.01 49.52
N ASP A 43 22.89 41.99 48.95
CA ASP A 43 23.14 42.01 47.50
C ASP A 43 23.76 40.69 47.01
N VAL A 44 23.20 39.57 47.48
CA VAL A 44 23.58 38.24 46.97
C VAL A 44 23.17 38.14 45.50
N ASP A 45 24.12 37.85 44.61
CA ASP A 45 23.86 37.63 43.18
C ASP A 45 23.05 36.34 42.96
N LEU A 46 21.74 36.50 42.92
CA LEU A 46 20.79 35.40 42.70
C LEU A 46 21.03 34.69 41.37
N SER A 47 21.39 35.44 40.33
CA SER A 47 21.59 34.89 38.98
C SER A 47 22.80 33.96 38.88
N ALA A 48 23.81 34.20 39.70
CA ALA A 48 24.97 33.32 39.81
C ALA A 48 24.64 31.98 40.50
N LEU A 49 23.59 31.94 41.33
CA LEU A 49 23.21 30.77 42.15
C LEU A 49 22.13 29.90 41.49
N VAL A 50 21.15 30.48 40.80
CA VAL A 50 20.11 29.71 40.10
C VAL A 50 20.72 28.79 39.05
N GLY A 51 20.26 27.54 38.99
CA GLY A 51 20.74 26.52 38.05
C GLY A 51 22.09 25.90 38.44
N ARG A 52 22.71 26.29 39.57
CA ARG A 52 23.96 25.70 40.05
C ARG A 52 23.73 24.48 40.95
N PRO A 53 24.65 23.49 40.93
CA PRO A 53 24.62 22.40 41.89
C PRO A 53 24.83 22.90 43.32
N VAL A 54 24.09 22.29 44.24
CA VAL A 54 24.08 22.63 45.66
C VAL A 54 23.90 21.36 46.49
N VAL A 55 24.56 21.31 47.64
CA VAL A 55 24.41 20.24 48.62
C VAL A 55 23.82 20.82 49.90
N PHE A 56 22.64 20.33 50.27
CA PHE A 56 22.05 20.59 51.57
C PHE A 56 22.30 19.41 52.50
N GLU A 57 22.78 19.66 53.72
CA GLU A 57 23.07 18.65 54.73
C GLU A 57 22.30 18.95 56.02
N ILE A 58 21.61 17.93 56.54
CA ILE A 58 21.09 17.93 57.91
C ILE A 58 21.87 16.93 58.74
N GLU A 59 22.24 17.30 59.96
CA GLU A 59 22.79 16.39 60.97
C GLU A 59 21.88 16.45 62.20
N SER A 60 21.10 15.38 62.44
CA SER A 60 20.32 15.19 63.65
C SER A 60 21.14 14.40 64.67
N GLY A 61 21.15 14.87 65.93
CA GLY A 61 21.86 14.18 67.00
C GLY A 61 21.59 14.76 68.38
N ALA A 62 20.89 13.97 69.20
CA ALA A 62 20.84 14.07 70.65
C ALA A 62 21.75 12.99 71.28
N GLN A 63 21.99 12.99 72.59
CA GLN A 63 22.98 12.11 73.24
C GLN A 63 22.58 10.62 73.23
N HIS A 64 21.28 10.31 73.11
CA HIS A 64 20.73 8.94 73.12
C HIS A 64 19.95 8.50 71.85
N VAL A 65 19.86 9.35 70.82
CA VAL A 65 19.31 9.00 69.50
C VAL A 65 20.47 8.74 68.55
N SER A 66 20.34 7.77 67.64
CA SER A 66 21.35 7.55 66.59
C SER A 66 21.62 8.85 65.84
N ARG A 67 22.90 9.15 65.58
CA ARG A 67 23.26 10.32 64.76
C ARG A 67 22.89 10.03 63.32
N TRP A 68 21.94 10.77 62.80
CA TRP A 68 21.50 10.68 61.41
C TRP A 68 22.00 11.90 60.65
N GLY A 69 22.67 11.66 59.52
CA GLY A 69 23.08 12.71 58.61
C GLY A 69 22.53 12.41 57.22
N ARG A 70 21.78 13.34 56.63
CA ARG A 70 21.29 13.23 55.25
C ARG A 70 21.83 14.37 54.42
N LYS A 71 22.20 14.05 53.18
CA LYS A 71 22.71 15.00 52.21
C LYS A 71 21.89 14.94 50.93
N TRP A 72 21.33 16.07 50.54
CA TRP A 72 20.65 16.26 49.28
C TRP A 72 21.58 16.96 48.32
N ARG A 73 21.99 16.25 47.28
CA ARG A 73 22.65 16.88 46.13
C ARG A 73 21.59 17.21 45.10
N GLY A 74 21.52 18.47 44.72
CA GLY A 74 20.54 18.96 43.76
C GLY A 74 21.01 20.21 43.04
N ILE A 75 20.06 20.90 42.42
CA ILE A 75 20.23 22.14 41.68
C ILE A 75 19.27 23.17 42.25
N VAL A 76 19.70 24.43 42.33
CA VAL A 76 18.83 25.54 42.69
C VAL A 76 17.84 25.79 41.55
N SER A 77 16.58 25.39 41.71
CA SER A 77 15.53 25.65 40.70
C SER A 77 14.97 27.07 40.80
N ASN A 78 14.93 27.62 42.02
CA ASN A 78 14.46 28.97 42.28
C ASN A 78 15.18 29.54 43.50
N ILE A 79 15.44 30.85 43.50
CA ILE A 79 15.92 31.57 44.67
C ILE A 79 15.21 32.91 44.75
N GLU A 80 14.77 33.27 45.95
CA GLU A 80 14.02 34.49 46.21
C GLU A 80 14.70 35.27 47.34
N HIS A 81 14.86 36.58 47.15
CA HIS A 81 15.13 37.48 48.26
C HIS A 81 13.81 37.84 48.96
N VAL A 82 13.64 37.40 50.20
CA VAL A 82 12.37 37.51 50.94
C VAL A 82 12.28 38.84 51.69
N GLN A 83 13.35 39.21 52.41
CA GLN A 83 13.34 40.40 53.27
C GLN A 83 14.76 40.92 53.52
N THR A 84 14.93 42.24 53.48
CA THR A 84 16.13 42.94 53.98
C THR A 84 15.86 43.49 55.37
N GLU A 85 16.73 43.21 56.34
CA GLU A 85 16.71 43.86 57.64
C GLU A 85 17.64 45.08 57.66
N VAL A 86 17.09 46.26 57.93
CA VAL A 86 17.84 47.53 57.94
C VAL A 86 18.31 47.82 59.37
N SER A 87 19.44 47.22 59.77
CA SER A 87 20.17 47.53 61.03
C SER A 87 21.65 47.16 60.89
N ASP A 88 22.53 47.67 61.76
CA ASP A 88 23.99 47.40 61.72
C ASP A 88 24.35 45.91 61.92
N GLU A 89 23.44 45.13 62.50
CA GLU A 89 23.53 43.66 62.63
C GLU A 89 22.48 42.92 61.78
N GLY A 90 21.74 43.65 60.94
CA GLY A 90 20.62 43.14 60.15
C GLY A 90 21.07 42.13 59.12
N ARG A 91 20.32 41.03 58.98
CA ARG A 91 20.62 40.00 57.99
C ARG A 91 19.47 39.89 56.99
N SER A 92 19.82 39.72 55.72
CA SER A 92 18.82 39.54 54.66
C SER A 92 18.42 38.08 54.54
N THR A 93 17.14 37.83 54.35
CA THR A 93 16.54 36.50 54.27
C THR A 93 16.30 36.10 52.82
N TYR A 94 16.70 34.88 52.48
CA TYR A 94 16.56 34.27 51.17
C TYR A 94 15.83 32.93 51.28
N SER A 95 15.00 32.60 50.30
CA SER A 95 14.41 31.28 50.13
C SER A 95 15.07 30.59 48.94
N VAL A 96 15.59 29.39 49.14
CA VAL A 96 16.29 28.60 48.13
C VAL A 96 15.51 27.31 47.90
N GLU A 97 15.02 27.10 46.69
CA GLU A 97 14.37 25.86 46.26
C GLU A 97 15.38 24.97 45.54
N ILE A 98 15.49 23.73 46.00
CA ILE A 98 16.46 22.75 45.54
C ILE A 98 15.71 21.50 45.06
N VAL A 99 16.08 21.04 43.86
CA VAL A 99 15.50 19.86 43.19
C VAL A 99 16.63 18.92 42.73
N PRO A 100 16.39 17.62 42.52
CA PRO A 100 17.40 16.73 41.94
C PRO A 100 17.76 17.12 40.51
N GLU A 101 18.92 16.69 40.03
CA GLU A 101 19.33 16.86 38.63
C GLU A 101 18.31 16.26 37.64
N LEU A 102 17.57 15.22 38.05
CA LEU A 102 16.49 14.62 37.26
C LEU A 102 15.42 15.65 36.84
N TRP A 103 15.23 16.71 37.62
CA TRP A 103 14.30 17.80 37.27
C TRP A 103 14.67 18.50 35.96
N LEU A 104 15.95 18.54 35.57
CA LEU A 104 16.37 19.17 34.31
C LEU A 104 15.70 18.56 33.07
N LEU A 105 15.33 17.27 33.14
CA LEU A 105 14.61 16.59 32.05
C LEU A 105 13.20 17.15 31.83
N THR A 106 12.65 17.91 32.79
CA THR A 106 11.37 18.61 32.62
C THR A 106 11.49 19.83 31.70
N GLN A 107 12.72 20.33 31.49
CA GLN A 107 13.00 21.58 30.78
C GLN A 107 13.15 21.39 29.27
N ARG A 108 13.30 20.16 28.76
CA ARG A 108 13.38 19.85 27.33
C ARG A 108 12.17 19.05 26.88
N ARG A 109 11.56 19.47 25.77
CA ARG A 109 10.51 18.73 25.05
C ARG A 109 11.01 18.28 23.68
N ASN A 110 10.61 17.10 23.24
CA ASN A 110 11.14 16.51 22.01
C ASN A 110 10.12 15.66 21.24
N TYR A 111 10.49 15.33 20.01
CA TYR A 111 9.83 14.35 19.15
C TYR A 111 10.88 13.34 18.67
N ARG A 112 10.79 12.10 19.11
CA ARG A 112 11.81 11.07 18.85
C ARG A 112 11.18 9.70 18.65
N ILE A 113 11.84 8.88 17.85
CA ILE A 113 11.44 7.51 17.55
C ILE A 113 12.53 6.57 18.05
N PHE A 114 12.15 5.61 18.89
CA PHE A 114 13.00 4.53 19.37
C PHE A 114 12.51 3.21 18.77
N GLN A 115 13.41 2.45 18.16
CA GLN A 115 13.09 1.21 17.45
C GLN A 115 14.02 0.09 17.89
N HIS A 116 13.46 -1.08 18.16
CA HIS A 116 14.21 -2.28 18.52
C HIS A 116 15.03 -2.13 19.82
N VAL A 117 14.50 -1.34 20.77
CA VAL A 117 15.12 -1.01 22.07
C VAL A 117 14.16 -1.37 23.21
N SER A 118 14.68 -1.80 24.36
CA SER A 118 13.88 -2.06 25.56
C SER A 118 13.62 -0.78 26.36
N ILE A 119 12.58 -0.75 27.21
CA ILE A 119 12.29 0.43 28.03
C ILE A 119 13.49 0.88 28.88
N PRO A 120 14.17 0.01 29.66
CA PRO A 120 15.34 0.42 30.43
C PRO A 120 16.47 1.02 29.59
N ASP A 121 16.67 0.50 28.37
CA ASP A 121 17.72 0.99 27.47
C ASP A 121 17.35 2.35 26.86
N ILE A 122 16.07 2.61 26.54
CA ILE A 122 15.57 3.94 26.13
C ILE A 122 15.81 4.97 27.26
N VAL A 123 15.46 4.60 28.50
CA VAL A 123 15.68 5.47 29.67
C VAL A 123 17.17 5.76 29.87
N ASP A 124 18.04 4.77 29.68
CA ASP A 124 19.48 4.97 29.74
C ASP A 124 20.03 5.89 28.65
N GLU A 125 19.51 5.83 27.43
CA GLU A 125 19.89 6.75 26.35
C GLU A 125 19.64 8.20 26.77
N ILE A 126 18.42 8.48 27.26
CA ILE A 126 18.03 9.81 27.73
C ILE A 126 18.88 10.25 28.93
N PHE A 127 19.04 9.40 29.95
CA PHE A 127 19.86 9.73 31.10
C PHE A 127 21.33 9.95 30.74
N THR A 128 21.84 9.29 29.71
CA THR A 128 23.22 9.49 29.24
C THR A 128 23.39 10.87 28.59
N GLU A 129 22.42 11.32 27.80
CA GLU A 129 22.43 12.68 27.23
C GLU A 129 22.45 13.76 28.31
N TRP A 130 21.68 13.56 29.39
CA TRP A 130 21.62 14.46 30.54
C TRP A 130 22.73 14.24 31.57
N LYS A 131 23.62 13.27 31.35
CA LYS A 131 24.68 12.86 32.29
C LYS A 131 24.13 12.53 33.69
N THR A 132 22.90 12.04 33.77
CA THR A 132 22.25 11.66 35.02
C THR A 132 22.86 10.35 35.52
N GLU A 133 23.48 10.40 36.70
CA GLU A 133 23.97 9.22 37.40
C GLU A 133 22.79 8.40 37.95
N ARG A 134 22.83 7.08 37.74
CA ARG A 134 21.77 6.19 38.21
C ARG A 134 22.27 4.80 38.55
N LYS A 135 21.52 4.11 39.41
CA LYS A 135 21.74 2.71 39.78
C LYS A 135 20.51 1.87 39.44
N TRP A 136 20.72 0.81 38.68
CA TRP A 136 19.67 -0.14 38.31
C TRP A 136 19.64 -1.34 39.26
N LYS A 137 18.46 -1.70 39.76
CA LYS A 137 18.15 -2.91 40.52
C LYS A 137 16.98 -3.64 39.85
N ILE A 138 17.20 -4.02 38.60
CA ILE A 138 16.22 -4.72 37.76
C ILE A 138 16.88 -5.92 37.09
N ARG A 139 16.07 -6.86 36.61
CA ARG A 139 16.54 -7.94 35.73
C ARG A 139 16.34 -7.56 34.27
N ARG A 140 17.34 -6.91 33.66
CA ARG A 140 17.21 -6.37 32.28
C ARG A 140 16.69 -7.36 31.24
N GLY A 141 17.07 -8.63 31.32
CA GLY A 141 16.63 -9.66 30.37
C GLY A 141 15.13 -9.98 30.41
N GLU A 142 14.40 -9.53 31.44
CA GLU A 142 12.94 -9.71 31.56
C GLU A 142 12.15 -8.62 30.81
N TYR A 143 12.81 -7.56 30.33
CA TYR A 143 12.18 -6.47 29.58
C TYR A 143 12.37 -6.68 28.07
N PRO A 144 11.30 -6.93 27.30
CA PRO A 144 11.44 -7.15 25.88
C PRO A 144 11.83 -5.85 25.16
N LYS A 145 12.48 -6.01 24.01
CA LYS A 145 12.62 -4.91 23.06
C LYS A 145 11.29 -4.63 22.38
N LEU A 146 11.09 -3.39 21.98
CA LEU A 146 9.86 -2.93 21.35
C LEU A 146 10.12 -2.52 19.91
N GLU A 147 9.19 -2.84 19.00
CA GLU A 147 9.32 -2.49 17.58
C GLU A 147 9.43 -0.98 17.40
N TYR A 148 8.61 -0.23 18.12
CA TYR A 148 8.39 1.19 17.89
C TYR A 148 7.87 1.85 19.18
N LYS A 149 8.58 2.88 19.64
CA LYS A 149 8.18 3.75 20.75
C LYS A 149 8.47 5.20 20.40
N VAL A 150 7.52 6.09 20.63
CA VAL A 150 7.61 7.48 20.24
C VAL A 150 7.53 8.39 21.46
N GLN A 151 8.49 9.29 21.60
CA GLN A 151 8.36 10.49 22.43
C GLN A 151 7.66 11.54 21.57
N TYR A 152 6.46 11.99 21.94
CA TYR A 152 5.64 12.86 21.09
C TYR A 152 5.22 14.15 21.81
N GLY A 153 5.99 15.23 21.62
CA GLY A 153 5.63 16.57 22.13
C GLY A 153 5.63 16.71 23.65
N GLU A 154 6.19 15.72 24.36
CA GLU A 154 6.29 15.63 25.81
C GLU A 154 7.72 15.93 26.29
N SER A 155 7.89 16.22 27.58
CA SER A 155 9.23 16.43 28.13
C SER A 155 9.98 15.10 28.26
N ASP A 156 11.31 15.14 28.31
CA ASP A 156 12.10 13.93 28.56
C ASP A 156 11.72 13.27 29.89
N TYR A 157 11.40 14.08 30.90
CA TYR A 157 10.95 13.58 32.19
C TYR A 157 9.60 12.87 32.07
N ALA A 158 8.62 13.47 31.39
CA ALA A 158 7.31 12.85 31.19
C ALA A 158 7.43 11.53 30.42
N PHE A 159 8.26 11.52 29.37
CA PHE A 159 8.53 10.32 28.58
C PHE A 159 9.19 9.21 29.41
N VAL A 160 10.27 9.53 30.12
CA VAL A 160 10.94 8.57 31.02
C VAL A 160 9.97 8.07 32.08
N ARG A 161 9.23 8.96 32.75
CA ARG A 161 8.30 8.60 33.81
C ARG A 161 7.21 7.66 33.33
N ARG A 162 6.52 7.95 32.22
CA ARG A 162 5.49 7.05 31.70
C ARG A 162 6.05 5.70 31.23
N LEU A 163 7.28 5.66 30.72
CA LEU A 163 7.93 4.40 30.34
C LEU A 163 8.27 3.57 31.58
N LEU A 164 8.79 4.20 32.63
CA LEU A 164 9.04 3.53 33.91
C LEU A 164 7.73 3.03 34.54
N GLU A 165 6.65 3.81 34.49
CA GLU A 165 5.31 3.40 34.90
C GLU A 165 4.81 2.19 34.07
N GLU A 166 4.92 2.23 32.74
CA GLU A 166 4.57 1.13 31.82
C GLU A 166 5.36 -0.15 32.11
N ALA A 167 6.64 -0.02 32.45
CA ALA A 167 7.52 -1.13 32.81
C ALA A 167 7.41 -1.55 34.28
N GLY A 168 6.63 -0.82 35.11
CA GLY A 168 6.46 -1.13 36.54
C GLY A 168 7.72 -0.88 37.37
N ILE A 169 8.63 -0.04 36.85
CA ILE A 169 9.90 0.33 37.47
C ILE A 169 9.67 1.60 38.28
N ALA A 170 9.88 1.52 39.58
CA ALA A 170 9.88 2.68 40.44
C ALA A 170 11.29 3.29 40.54
N PHE A 171 11.37 4.59 40.81
CA PHE A 171 12.64 5.23 41.16
C PHE A 171 12.57 5.89 42.52
N HIS A 172 13.71 6.03 43.20
CA HIS A 172 13.81 6.79 44.45
C HIS A 172 15.24 7.31 44.62
N PHE A 173 15.44 8.25 45.54
CA PHE A 173 16.75 8.81 45.85
C PHE A 173 17.28 8.17 47.14
N GLN A 174 18.45 7.55 47.06
CA GLN A 174 19.17 7.05 48.24
C GLN A 174 20.21 8.09 48.64
N HIS A 175 20.21 8.57 49.87
CA HIS A 175 21.14 9.61 50.32
C HIS A 175 22.31 9.00 51.08
N ILE A 176 23.45 8.90 50.41
CA ILE A 176 24.70 8.40 50.99
C ILE A 176 25.58 9.55 51.48
N GLN A 177 26.66 9.26 52.20
CA GLN A 177 27.59 10.28 52.72
C GLN A 177 28.17 11.21 51.65
N GLN A 178 28.17 10.79 50.38
CA GLN A 178 28.66 11.51 49.22
C GLN A 178 27.57 12.31 48.45
N GLY A 179 26.28 12.15 48.78
CA GLY A 179 25.15 12.84 48.12
C GLY A 179 23.97 11.92 47.79
N SER A 180 23.00 12.42 47.02
CA SER A 180 21.83 11.67 46.55
C SER A 180 22.18 10.81 45.32
N THR A 181 21.73 9.56 45.28
CA THR A 181 21.86 8.68 44.10
C THR A 181 20.48 8.21 43.64
N LEU A 182 20.15 8.43 42.35
CA LEU A 182 18.93 7.92 41.73
C LEU A 182 19.00 6.40 41.57
N THR A 183 18.08 5.68 42.22
CA THR A 183 17.98 4.21 42.13
C THR A 183 16.66 3.83 41.46
N LEU A 184 16.74 2.96 40.45
CA LEU A 184 15.59 2.42 39.72
C LEU A 184 15.44 0.93 40.01
N ALA A 185 14.24 0.49 40.41
CA ALA A 185 13.97 -0.90 40.79
C ALA A 185 12.54 -1.32 40.44
N ASP A 186 12.38 -2.60 40.09
CA ASP A 186 11.08 -3.24 39.79
C ASP A 186 10.52 -4.04 40.96
N ASN A 187 11.30 -4.17 42.03
CA ASN A 187 10.87 -4.80 43.27
C ASN A 187 11.49 -4.12 44.49
N LEU A 188 10.74 -3.17 45.06
CA LEU A 188 11.12 -2.47 46.29
C LEU A 188 10.82 -3.27 47.56
N THR A 189 10.00 -4.34 47.48
CA THR A 189 9.64 -5.18 48.62
C THR A 189 10.73 -6.16 49.04
N LEU A 190 11.77 -6.33 48.21
CA LEU A 190 12.97 -7.12 48.52
C LEU A 190 14.16 -6.24 48.95
N GLY A 191 13.89 -4.99 49.35
CA GLY A 191 14.90 -4.06 49.87
C GLY A 191 15.52 -4.52 51.20
N GLU A 192 16.52 -3.76 51.66
CA GLU A 192 17.09 -3.97 52.99
C GLU A 192 16.23 -3.26 54.05
N LEU A 193 16.15 -3.84 55.24
CA LEU A 193 15.55 -3.19 56.40
C LEU A 193 16.42 -2.00 56.84
N HIS A 194 15.78 -0.87 57.10
CA HIS A 194 16.43 0.31 57.65
C HIS A 194 17.06 -0.02 59.00
N LYS A 195 18.24 0.56 59.28
CA LYS A 195 19.08 0.23 60.44
C LYS A 195 18.43 0.50 61.79
N ALA A 196 17.51 1.44 61.86
CA ALA A 196 16.74 1.74 63.07
C ALA A 196 15.57 0.76 63.31
N SER A 197 15.36 -0.21 62.42
CA SER A 197 14.26 -1.18 62.57
C SER A 197 14.62 -2.28 63.58
N PRO A 198 13.67 -2.71 64.44
CA PRO A 198 12.31 -2.19 64.53
C PRO A 198 12.23 -0.90 65.35
N ILE A 199 11.40 0.05 64.93
CA ILE A 199 11.27 1.36 65.59
C ILE A 199 10.09 1.27 66.60
N PRO A 200 10.28 1.62 67.89
CA PRO A 200 9.23 1.45 68.89
C PRO A 200 8.08 2.43 68.70
N TYR A 201 6.86 1.93 68.83
CA TYR A 201 5.66 2.76 68.89
C TYR A 201 5.55 3.46 70.26
N VAL A 202 5.34 4.77 70.25
CA VAL A 202 5.14 5.58 71.45
C VAL A 202 3.95 6.50 71.22
N ASP A 203 2.89 6.33 72.02
CA ASP A 203 1.65 7.10 71.89
C ASP A 203 1.86 8.60 72.16
N ASN A 204 2.58 8.92 73.23
CA ASN A 204 2.90 10.30 73.63
C ASN A 204 4.43 10.46 73.76
N PRO A 205 5.15 10.66 72.64
CA PRO A 205 6.61 10.71 72.65
C PRO A 205 7.10 11.97 73.38
N ASN A 206 8.00 11.77 74.34
CA ASN A 206 8.74 12.87 74.97
C ASN A 206 10.07 13.07 74.24
N GLN A 207 10.20 14.13 73.44
CA GLN A 207 11.45 14.41 72.72
C GLN A 207 12.66 14.60 73.66
N ALA A 208 12.46 15.04 74.91
CA ALA A 208 13.53 15.15 75.89
C ALA A 208 14.08 13.79 76.35
N ALA A 209 13.32 12.69 76.18
CA ALA A 209 13.77 11.34 76.49
C ALA A 209 14.79 10.80 75.48
N GLN A 210 14.97 11.47 74.34
CA GLN A 210 15.98 11.16 73.32
C GLN A 210 15.99 9.68 72.90
N LYS A 211 14.81 9.09 72.70
CA LYS A 211 14.64 7.74 72.10
C LYS A 211 14.00 7.85 70.73
N GLU A 212 14.34 6.92 69.84
CA GLU A 212 13.69 6.77 68.53
C GLU A 212 12.23 6.34 68.72
N PHE A 213 11.30 6.85 67.91
CA PHE A 213 9.90 6.47 68.00
C PHE A 213 9.14 6.59 66.68
N VAL A 214 8.04 5.85 66.61
CA VAL A 214 6.91 6.10 65.71
C VAL A 214 5.69 6.46 66.57
N SER A 215 4.96 7.49 66.19
CA SER A 215 3.76 7.98 66.89
C SER A 215 2.68 8.37 65.88
N GLU A 216 1.47 8.67 66.36
CA GLU A 216 0.34 9.08 65.51
C GLU A 216 0.08 8.15 64.31
N VAL A 217 0.22 6.84 64.52
CA VAL A 217 0.05 5.84 63.47
C VAL A 217 -1.42 5.80 63.02
N ARG A 218 -1.67 6.06 61.74
CA ARG A 218 -2.99 5.96 61.10
C ARG A 218 -2.94 4.93 59.98
N ILE A 219 -3.96 4.09 59.90
CA ILE A 219 -4.10 3.06 58.86
C ILE A 219 -5.30 3.42 58.01
N VAL A 220 -5.09 3.47 56.69
CA VAL A 220 -6.11 3.85 55.72
C VAL A 220 -6.35 2.68 54.77
N HIS A 221 -7.62 2.30 54.62
CA HIS A 221 -8.07 1.31 53.63
C HIS A 221 -8.96 2.01 52.60
N GLY A 222 -8.60 1.91 51.32
CA GLY A 222 -9.36 2.44 50.20
C GLY A 222 -9.96 1.33 49.33
N VAL A 223 -11.07 1.62 48.65
CA VAL A 223 -11.59 0.75 47.59
C VAL A 223 -10.73 0.93 46.34
N ARG A 224 -10.34 -0.19 45.72
CA ARG A 224 -9.60 -0.24 44.46
C ARG A 224 -10.22 -1.25 43.50
N PRO A 225 -10.04 -1.09 42.17
CA PRO A 225 -10.41 -2.11 41.19
C PRO A 225 -9.92 -3.50 41.58
N GLY A 226 -10.80 -4.51 41.47
CA GLY A 226 -10.49 -5.90 41.78
C GLY A 226 -10.12 -6.73 40.55
N SER A 227 -10.30 -6.18 39.34
CA SER A 227 -9.82 -6.79 38.11
C SER A 227 -9.53 -5.75 37.03
N TYR A 228 -8.53 -6.06 36.22
CA TYR A 228 -8.14 -5.32 35.03
C TYR A 228 -8.19 -6.28 33.84
N THR A 229 -8.79 -5.82 32.75
CA THR A 229 -9.01 -6.59 31.53
C THR A 229 -8.53 -5.78 30.34
N LEU A 230 -7.74 -6.42 29.49
CA LEU A 230 -7.11 -5.80 28.34
C LEU A 230 -7.42 -6.56 27.06
N ARG A 231 -7.70 -5.82 26.00
CA ARG A 231 -7.90 -6.33 24.65
C ARG A 231 -7.02 -5.62 23.64
N ASP A 232 -6.57 -6.39 22.66
CA ASP A 232 -5.78 -5.93 21.52
C ASP A 232 -6.26 -6.64 20.22
N HIS A 233 -5.71 -6.27 19.07
CA HIS A 233 -6.02 -6.85 17.77
C HIS A 233 -4.76 -7.01 16.90
N ASP A 234 -4.42 -8.26 16.58
CA ASP A 234 -3.35 -8.57 15.64
C ASP A 234 -3.88 -8.75 14.22
N PHE A 235 -3.52 -7.85 13.30
CA PHE A 235 -3.89 -7.99 11.90
C PHE A 235 -3.23 -9.19 11.20
N ARG A 236 -2.10 -9.72 11.73
CA ARG A 236 -1.46 -10.92 11.20
C ARG A 236 -2.20 -12.19 11.59
N ASN A 237 -2.99 -12.13 12.66
CA ASN A 237 -3.80 -13.25 13.15
C ASN A 237 -5.15 -12.75 13.70
N PRO A 238 -6.04 -12.23 12.84
CA PRO A 238 -7.24 -11.51 13.28
C PRO A 238 -8.27 -12.36 14.05
N GLY A 239 -8.19 -13.69 13.92
CA GLY A 239 -9.05 -14.62 14.65
C GLY A 239 -8.54 -14.98 16.06
N PHE A 240 -7.29 -14.62 16.39
CA PHE A 240 -6.72 -14.94 17.69
C PHE A 240 -7.19 -13.95 18.76
N PRO A 241 -7.82 -14.42 19.85
CA PRO A 241 -8.29 -13.54 20.91
C PRO A 241 -7.09 -13.04 21.74
N LEU A 242 -6.63 -11.82 21.45
CA LEU A 242 -5.73 -11.09 22.34
C LEU A 242 -6.55 -10.46 23.45
N PHE A 243 -6.73 -11.24 24.51
CA PHE A 243 -7.55 -10.90 25.66
C PHE A 243 -6.91 -11.47 26.91
N GLU A 244 -6.61 -10.61 27.87
CA GLU A 244 -6.06 -11.01 29.17
C GLU A 244 -6.86 -10.36 30.29
N LYS A 245 -7.09 -11.14 31.35
CA LYS A 245 -7.85 -10.70 32.54
C LYS A 245 -7.15 -11.18 33.79
N THR A 246 -6.92 -10.27 34.73
CA THR A 246 -6.38 -10.62 36.05
C THR A 246 -7.37 -11.45 36.87
N THR A 247 -6.84 -12.28 37.78
CA THR A 247 -7.66 -13.01 38.76
C THR A 247 -8.51 -12.05 39.59
N ALA A 248 -9.80 -12.35 39.71
CA ALA A 248 -10.76 -11.53 40.44
C ALA A 248 -10.38 -11.40 41.93
N GLY A 249 -10.43 -10.18 42.46
CA GLY A 249 -10.27 -9.90 43.90
C GLY A 249 -11.40 -10.46 44.78
N THR A 250 -11.53 -9.97 46.01
CA THR A 250 -12.66 -10.31 46.88
C THR A 250 -13.87 -9.43 46.56
N THR A 251 -15.09 -9.92 46.80
CA THR A 251 -16.30 -9.08 46.71
C THR A 251 -16.23 -7.95 47.76
N PRO A 252 -16.67 -6.71 47.44
CA PRO A 252 -17.30 -6.25 46.19
C PRO A 252 -16.31 -5.78 45.10
N GLU A 253 -15.00 -5.80 45.33
CA GLU A 253 -13.99 -5.25 44.40
C GLU A 253 -14.00 -5.93 43.03
N THR A 254 -14.45 -7.18 42.95
CA THR A 254 -14.67 -7.90 41.70
C THR A 254 -15.63 -7.20 40.74
N ASN A 255 -16.55 -6.38 41.26
CA ASN A 255 -17.51 -5.63 40.44
C ASN A 255 -16.91 -4.36 39.82
N TYR A 256 -15.72 -3.94 40.27
CA TYR A 256 -15.05 -2.74 39.80
C TYR A 256 -13.98 -3.11 38.75
N GLU A 257 -14.41 -3.81 37.72
CA GLU A 257 -13.56 -4.16 36.58
C GLU A 257 -13.19 -2.92 35.77
N GLN A 258 -11.91 -2.79 35.43
CA GLN A 258 -11.41 -1.82 34.44
C GLN A 258 -11.13 -2.55 33.12
N TYR A 259 -11.89 -2.23 32.07
CA TYR A 259 -11.74 -2.81 30.74
C TYR A 259 -11.14 -1.80 29.76
N HIS A 260 -10.02 -2.17 29.13
CA HIS A 260 -9.33 -1.31 28.18
C HIS A 260 -9.07 -2.02 26.85
N TYR A 261 -9.15 -1.26 25.75
CA TYR A 261 -8.69 -1.66 24.43
C TYR A 261 -7.47 -0.82 24.07
N LEU A 262 -6.29 -1.44 24.02
CA LEU A 262 -5.02 -0.77 23.73
C LEU A 262 -4.31 -1.48 22.58
N PRO A 263 -4.38 -0.93 21.36
CA PRO A 263 -3.67 -1.48 20.20
C PRO A 263 -2.16 -1.60 20.45
N GLY A 264 -1.60 -2.77 20.18
CA GLY A 264 -0.17 -3.05 20.32
C GLY A 264 0.31 -3.31 21.74
N ALA A 265 -0.56 -3.36 22.76
CA ALA A 265 -0.15 -3.69 24.13
C ALA A 265 0.45 -5.10 24.27
N PHE A 266 0.12 -6.01 23.34
CA PHE A 266 0.69 -7.35 23.30
C PHE A 266 1.93 -7.43 22.40
N LEU A 267 2.25 -6.38 21.65
CA LEU A 267 3.30 -6.36 20.64
C LEU A 267 4.68 -6.14 21.28
N ALA A 268 5.55 -7.14 21.17
CA ALA A 268 6.92 -7.06 21.66
C ALA A 268 7.87 -7.92 20.79
N GLU A 269 9.17 -7.67 20.86
CA GLU A 269 10.17 -8.53 20.22
C GLU A 269 10.31 -9.85 20.97
N THR A 270 9.88 -10.95 20.33
CA THR A 270 9.88 -12.28 20.95
C THR A 270 11.08 -13.13 20.52
N GLY A 271 11.95 -12.62 19.65
CA GLY A 271 13.13 -13.32 19.15
C GLY A 271 12.85 -14.56 18.27
N LYS A 272 11.57 -14.88 18.02
CA LYS A 272 11.18 -16.01 17.17
C LYS A 272 11.22 -15.61 15.69
N ALA A 273 12.15 -16.19 14.93
CA ALA A 273 12.13 -16.09 13.47
C ALA A 273 10.86 -16.79 12.92
N SER A 274 10.14 -16.11 12.03
CA SER A 274 8.90 -16.61 11.43
C SER A 274 9.15 -17.41 10.15
N ASN A 275 8.20 -18.31 9.85
CA ASN A 275 8.00 -19.01 8.58
C ASN A 275 7.27 -18.16 7.51
N THR A 276 7.11 -16.84 7.71
CA THR A 276 6.54 -15.93 6.71
C THR A 276 7.54 -15.57 5.60
N PRO A 277 7.08 -15.19 4.40
CA PRO A 277 7.95 -14.86 3.26
C PRO A 277 8.92 -13.68 3.50
N VAL A 278 9.79 -13.47 2.52
CA VAL A 278 11.11 -12.79 2.57
C VAL A 278 11.19 -11.41 3.26
N ALA A 279 10.13 -10.59 3.32
CA ALA A 279 10.20 -9.18 3.74
C ALA A 279 9.92 -8.92 5.24
N ASP A 280 8.79 -9.39 5.82
CA ASP A 280 8.55 -9.34 7.28
C ASP A 280 9.38 -10.38 8.06
N ARG A 281 10.21 -11.19 7.38
CA ARG A 281 11.21 -12.07 8.02
C ARG A 281 12.17 -11.31 8.94
N LYS A 282 12.38 -10.01 8.68
CA LYS A 282 13.13 -9.10 9.58
C LYS A 282 12.28 -8.52 10.71
N GLY A 283 10.95 -8.56 10.61
CA GLY A 283 10.05 -8.13 11.67
C GLY A 283 10.10 -9.13 12.82
N ILE A 284 10.79 -8.77 13.89
CA ILE A 284 11.01 -9.60 15.09
C ILE A 284 9.96 -9.35 16.19
N ALA A 285 9.12 -8.32 16.03
CA ALA A 285 8.02 -8.02 16.94
C ALA A 285 6.75 -8.79 16.60
N ARG A 286 6.12 -9.41 17.60
CA ARG A 286 4.88 -10.19 17.46
C ARG A 286 3.98 -9.92 18.67
N HIS A 287 2.66 -10.04 18.46
CA HIS A 287 1.73 -10.04 19.59
C HIS A 287 1.92 -11.34 20.37
N ASP A 288 2.25 -11.23 21.65
CA ASP A 288 2.47 -12.35 22.56
C ASP A 288 1.56 -12.24 23.79
N ALA A 289 0.81 -13.30 24.06
CA ALA A 289 -0.12 -13.35 25.19
C ALA A 289 0.62 -13.21 26.53
N ASN A 290 1.84 -13.73 26.65
CA ASN A 290 2.61 -13.61 27.90
C ASN A 290 2.98 -12.15 28.20
N ASN A 291 3.31 -11.36 27.17
CA ASN A 291 3.58 -9.94 27.33
C ASN A 291 2.33 -9.20 27.85
N GLY A 292 1.18 -9.46 27.23
CA GLY A 292 -0.10 -8.88 27.67
C GLY A 292 -0.47 -9.28 29.10
N LYS A 293 -0.26 -10.55 29.47
CA LYS A 293 -0.52 -11.04 30.84
C LYS A 293 0.34 -10.31 31.87
N GLY A 294 1.65 -10.19 31.62
CA GLY A 294 2.57 -9.47 32.50
C GLY A 294 2.17 -8.00 32.69
N PHE A 295 1.79 -7.33 31.60
CA PHE A 295 1.32 -5.95 31.65
C PHE A 295 0.02 -5.81 32.46
N VAL A 296 -0.97 -6.67 32.25
CA VAL A 296 -2.25 -6.63 32.99
C VAL A 296 -2.08 -6.87 34.50
N GLU A 297 -1.18 -7.78 34.89
CA GLU A 297 -0.82 -7.99 36.30
C GLU A 297 -0.13 -6.76 36.92
N LEU A 298 0.82 -6.16 36.20
CA LEU A 298 1.54 -4.96 36.61
C LEU A 298 0.59 -3.77 36.82
N VAL A 299 -0.30 -3.52 35.87
CA VAL A 299 -1.28 -2.42 35.95
C VAL A 299 -2.25 -2.63 37.11
N ARG A 300 -2.74 -3.86 37.31
CA ARG A 300 -3.57 -4.19 38.48
C ARG A 300 -2.83 -3.86 39.77
N ASP A 301 -1.57 -4.25 39.90
CA ASP A 301 -0.79 -4.00 41.11
C ASP A 301 -0.56 -2.49 41.31
N ALA A 302 -0.31 -1.73 40.24
CA ALA A 302 -0.17 -0.27 40.28
C ALA A 302 -1.45 0.44 40.75
N GLU A 303 -2.62 0.04 40.23
CA GLU A 303 -3.93 0.57 40.66
C GLU A 303 -4.25 0.23 42.12
N ARG A 304 -3.70 -0.88 42.62
CA ARG A 304 -3.92 -1.34 44.00
C ARG A 304 -2.90 -0.79 44.97
N THR A 305 -1.83 -0.16 44.49
CA THR A 305 -0.91 0.60 45.34
C THR A 305 -1.67 1.63 46.18
N GLY A 306 -1.41 1.63 47.49
CA GLY A 306 -2.10 2.51 48.44
C GLY A 306 -3.51 2.06 48.83
N LYS A 307 -3.98 0.87 48.41
CA LYS A 307 -5.21 0.25 48.95
C LYS A 307 -5.15 0.18 50.47
N ARG A 308 -3.97 -0.17 51.01
CA ARG A 308 -3.67 -0.21 52.43
C ARG A 308 -2.41 0.63 52.69
N GLN A 309 -2.59 1.74 53.39
CA GLN A 309 -1.51 2.69 53.68
C GLN A 309 -1.42 2.94 55.18
N VAL A 310 -0.20 3.18 55.65
CA VAL A 310 0.11 3.56 57.03
C VAL A 310 0.77 4.94 56.99
N SER A 311 0.24 5.91 57.73
CA SER A 311 0.89 7.21 57.94
C SER A 311 1.28 7.37 59.39
N PHE A 312 2.42 8.00 59.66
CA PHE A 312 2.94 8.13 61.02
C PHE A 312 3.88 9.32 61.16
N ILE A 313 4.13 9.73 62.40
CA ILE A 313 5.13 10.74 62.76
C ILE A 313 6.32 10.06 63.42
N THR A 314 7.54 10.47 63.07
CA THR A 314 8.77 9.92 63.64
C THR A 314 9.84 10.97 63.87
N ASN A 315 10.81 10.66 64.74
CA ASN A 315 12.06 11.40 64.88
C ASN A 315 13.28 10.69 64.25
N VAL A 316 13.06 9.59 63.52
CA VAL A 316 14.10 8.88 62.77
C VAL A 316 14.26 9.55 61.41
N PHE A 317 14.94 10.70 61.40
CA PHE A 317 15.17 11.51 60.20
C PHE A 317 16.03 10.82 59.13
N GLY A 318 16.56 9.62 59.40
CA GLY A 318 17.26 8.78 58.44
C GLY A 318 16.35 7.96 57.53
N LEU A 319 15.04 7.89 57.81
CA LEU A 319 14.10 7.14 56.98
C LEU A 319 13.91 7.80 55.61
N GLU A 320 13.99 7.01 54.54
CA GLU A 320 13.88 7.50 53.16
C GLU A 320 12.86 6.69 52.34
N PRO A 321 12.19 7.29 51.34
CA PRO A 321 11.35 6.54 50.42
C PRO A 321 12.13 5.42 49.70
N GLY A 322 11.52 4.25 49.61
CA GLY A 322 12.13 3.03 49.05
C GLY A 322 12.78 2.09 50.06
N GLU A 323 12.87 2.47 51.35
CA GLU A 323 13.37 1.61 52.42
C GLU A 323 12.26 0.79 53.10
N LEU A 324 12.64 -0.37 53.63
CA LEU A 324 11.76 -1.21 54.44
C LEU A 324 11.98 -0.94 55.94
N PHE A 325 10.91 -0.89 56.73
CA PHE A 325 11.01 -0.83 58.19
C PHE A 325 9.92 -1.64 58.87
N THR A 326 10.04 -1.80 60.19
CA THR A 326 9.04 -2.47 61.04
C THR A 326 8.78 -1.63 62.29
N ILE A 327 7.56 -1.70 62.81
CA ILE A 327 7.15 -1.01 64.05
C ILE A 327 7.16 -2.03 65.19
N ASP A 328 7.78 -1.68 66.31
CA ASP A 328 7.79 -2.50 67.52
C ASP A 328 6.68 -2.06 68.50
N ASP A 329 6.15 -3.02 69.26
CA ASP A 329 5.20 -2.82 70.36
C ASP A 329 3.92 -2.02 70.00
N HIS A 330 3.47 -2.08 68.74
CA HIS A 330 2.20 -1.48 68.34
C HIS A 330 1.01 -2.40 68.69
N PRO A 331 -0.08 -1.90 69.32
CA PRO A 331 -1.18 -2.75 69.80
C PRO A 331 -1.99 -3.47 68.70
N ARG A 332 -1.92 -2.99 67.45
CA ARG A 332 -2.54 -3.65 66.29
C ARG A 332 -1.64 -4.72 65.68
N ASN A 333 -2.13 -5.96 65.62
CA ASN A 333 -1.42 -7.11 65.05
C ASN A 333 -1.03 -6.94 63.56
N GLU A 334 -1.76 -6.13 62.79
CA GLU A 334 -1.40 -5.86 61.39
C GLU A 334 -0.10 -5.06 61.23
N LEU A 335 0.38 -4.42 62.31
CA LEU A 335 1.64 -3.69 62.39
C LEU A 335 2.69 -4.40 63.27
N HIS A 336 2.48 -5.69 63.56
CA HIS A 336 3.44 -6.50 64.34
C HIS A 336 4.84 -6.46 63.69
N THR A 337 5.90 -6.58 64.49
CA THR A 337 7.31 -6.48 64.09
C THR A 337 7.73 -7.43 62.95
N SER A 338 6.96 -8.51 62.72
CA SER A 338 7.14 -9.41 61.55
C SER A 338 6.63 -8.86 60.21
N LYS A 339 5.89 -7.74 60.21
CA LYS A 339 5.23 -7.15 59.04
C LYS A 339 6.04 -5.95 58.55
N GLN A 340 6.73 -6.12 57.43
CA GLN A 340 7.53 -5.07 56.82
C GLN A 340 6.64 -4.03 56.12
N LEU A 341 7.03 -2.77 56.27
CA LEU A 341 6.41 -1.61 55.64
C LEU A 341 7.42 -0.95 54.71
N LEU A 342 7.01 -0.65 53.48
CA LEU A 342 7.79 0.10 52.50
C LEU A 342 7.42 1.57 52.57
N ILE A 343 8.40 2.43 52.82
CA ILE A 343 8.22 3.88 52.90
C ILE A 343 7.98 4.43 51.49
N THR A 344 6.84 5.07 51.27
CA THR A 344 6.46 5.64 49.97
C THR A 344 6.68 7.13 49.90
N ASP A 345 6.52 7.85 51.01
CA ASP A 345 6.58 9.30 51.06
C ASP A 345 7.14 9.76 52.40
N CYS A 346 7.94 10.83 52.38
CA CYS A 346 8.46 11.50 53.56
C CYS A 346 8.30 13.02 53.40
N ARG A 347 7.82 13.69 54.45
CA ARG A 347 7.86 15.13 54.59
C ARG A 347 8.56 15.49 55.89
N MET A 348 9.53 16.38 55.81
CA MET A 348 10.36 16.77 56.95
C MET A 348 10.42 18.29 57.03
N GLU A 349 10.26 18.85 58.21
CA GLU A 349 10.41 20.29 58.42
C GLU A 349 11.10 20.56 59.75
N GLY A 350 11.83 21.67 59.80
CA GLY A 350 12.58 22.01 60.99
C GLY A 350 13.32 23.32 60.90
N THR A 351 13.80 23.80 62.04
CA THR A 351 14.64 25.00 62.13
C THR A 351 15.98 24.70 62.78
N ALA A 352 16.94 25.62 62.64
CA ALA A 352 18.28 25.48 63.22
C ALA A 352 18.26 25.40 64.76
N VAL A 353 17.27 26.02 65.41
CA VAL A 353 17.16 26.16 66.87
C VAL A 353 15.93 25.46 67.48
N GLY A 354 14.93 25.11 66.66
CA GLY A 354 13.69 24.46 67.08
C GLY A 354 13.67 22.96 66.82
N GLU A 355 12.55 22.32 67.15
CA GLU A 355 12.29 20.90 66.89
C GLU A 355 12.08 20.60 65.41
N TRP A 356 12.35 19.35 65.04
CA TRP A 356 12.13 18.84 63.69
C TRP A 356 10.99 17.84 63.77
N SER A 357 10.14 17.83 62.74
CA SER A 357 9.07 16.86 62.57
C SER A 357 9.28 16.11 61.25
N MET A 358 8.89 14.84 61.24
CA MET A 358 8.85 14.03 60.03
C MET A 358 7.55 13.26 59.98
N ASP A 359 6.75 13.54 58.97
CA ASP A 359 5.58 12.78 58.57
C ASP A 359 5.99 11.81 57.47
N ALA A 360 5.63 10.54 57.61
CA ALA A 360 5.93 9.53 56.62
C ALA A 360 4.69 8.70 56.29
N LYS A 361 4.68 8.17 55.06
CA LYS A 361 3.69 7.20 54.58
C LYS A 361 4.40 5.94 54.13
N ALA A 362 3.74 4.81 54.36
CA ALA A 362 4.23 3.51 53.97
C ALA A 362 3.09 2.58 53.53
N VAL A 363 3.44 1.56 52.77
CA VAL A 363 2.55 0.48 52.36
C VAL A 363 3.07 -0.86 52.87
N PHE A 364 2.21 -1.87 52.93
CA PHE A 364 2.62 -3.20 53.37
C PHE A 364 3.48 -3.89 52.31
N ALA A 365 4.71 -4.29 52.67
CA ALA A 365 5.63 -4.95 51.74
C ALA A 365 5.23 -6.40 51.39
N ALA A 366 4.14 -6.92 51.99
CA ALA A 366 3.56 -8.21 51.62
C ALA A 366 2.84 -8.16 50.25
N GLU A 367 2.48 -6.97 49.77
CA GLU A 367 1.89 -6.75 48.46
C GLU A 367 2.95 -6.13 47.54
N PRO A 368 3.09 -6.56 46.27
CA PRO A 368 4.04 -5.95 45.34
C PRO A 368 3.76 -4.46 45.18
N TYR A 369 4.81 -3.64 45.26
CA TYR A 369 4.72 -2.23 44.91
C TYR A 369 4.94 -2.02 43.42
N ARG A 370 4.03 -1.31 42.78
CA ARG A 370 4.19 -0.78 41.41
C ARG A 370 3.90 0.71 41.41
N PRO A 371 4.67 1.52 40.66
CA PRO A 371 4.41 2.95 40.55
C PRO A 371 3.01 3.17 39.92
N PRO A 372 2.22 4.12 40.42
CA PRO A 372 0.96 4.49 39.79
C PRO A 372 1.18 4.99 38.35
N MET A 373 0.33 4.58 37.41
CA MET A 373 0.36 5.09 36.02
C MET A 373 -0.30 6.47 35.93
N SER A 374 0.39 7.47 36.46
CA SER A 374 -0.10 8.84 36.60
C SER A 374 0.24 9.74 35.41
N THR A 375 1.24 9.37 34.62
CA THR A 375 1.76 10.21 33.54
C THR A 375 0.98 9.96 32.26
N PRO A 376 0.24 10.94 31.73
CA PRO A 376 -0.57 10.74 30.55
C PRO A 376 0.32 10.48 29.33
N LYS A 377 -0.01 9.42 28.57
CA LYS A 377 0.60 9.19 27.25
C LYS A 377 0.12 10.29 26.29
N PRO A 378 0.99 10.90 25.48
CA PRO A 378 0.56 11.91 24.52
C PRO A 378 -0.34 11.30 23.44
N GLU A 379 -1.34 12.07 23.01
CA GLU A 379 -2.27 11.67 21.96
C GLU A 379 -2.05 12.51 20.70
N VAL A 380 -1.96 11.85 19.55
CA VAL A 380 -1.92 12.52 18.24
C VAL A 380 -3.33 12.84 17.79
N LYS A 381 -3.65 14.14 17.75
CA LYS A 381 -4.95 14.61 17.28
C LYS A 381 -4.95 14.75 15.76
N GLY A 382 -5.70 13.89 15.07
CA GLY A 382 -5.91 13.96 13.63
C GLY A 382 -4.93 13.13 12.80
N VAL A 383 -4.60 13.63 11.60
CA VAL A 383 -3.68 12.99 10.64
C VAL A 383 -2.48 13.88 10.38
N GLN A 384 -1.34 13.28 10.03
CA GLN A 384 -0.09 13.98 9.75
C GLN A 384 0.46 13.60 8.38
N SER A 385 1.11 14.54 7.71
CA SER A 385 1.89 14.23 6.51
C SER A 385 3.19 13.52 6.86
N ALA A 386 3.58 12.53 6.07
CA ALA A 386 4.88 11.87 6.11
C ALA A 386 5.35 11.51 4.71
N THR A 387 6.66 11.37 4.51
CA THR A 387 7.25 10.97 3.23
C THR A 387 7.57 9.49 3.25
N VAL A 388 7.16 8.74 2.25
CA VAL A 388 7.49 7.31 2.13
C VAL A 388 9.00 7.15 1.87
N VAL A 389 9.62 6.21 2.58
CA VAL A 389 11.08 5.96 2.52
C VAL A 389 11.38 4.48 2.34
N GLY A 390 12.62 4.17 1.97
CA GLY A 390 13.11 2.82 1.79
C GLY A 390 14.60 2.81 1.43
N PRO A 391 15.16 1.64 1.07
CA PRO A 391 16.57 1.48 0.79
C PRO A 391 17.03 2.35 -0.41
N PRO A 392 18.28 2.82 -0.41
CA PRO A 392 18.83 3.57 -1.54
C PRO A 392 18.71 2.80 -2.86
N GLY A 393 18.16 3.46 -3.89
CA GLY A 393 18.03 2.91 -5.25
C GLY A 393 16.75 2.12 -5.52
N GLU A 394 15.89 1.90 -4.51
CA GLU A 394 14.55 1.36 -4.72
C GLU A 394 13.53 2.48 -5.02
N GLU A 395 12.48 2.16 -5.78
CA GLU A 395 11.32 3.06 -5.96
C GLU A 395 10.11 2.62 -5.12
N ILE A 396 10.04 1.34 -4.78
CA ILE A 396 8.93 0.72 -4.06
C ILE A 396 9.53 -0.20 -3.00
N HIS A 397 9.28 0.12 -1.73
CA HIS A 397 9.73 -0.69 -0.60
C HIS A 397 8.52 -1.12 0.23
N THR A 398 8.18 -2.40 0.16
CA THR A 398 6.98 -2.96 0.80
C THR A 398 7.19 -4.40 1.28
N ASP A 399 6.31 -4.86 2.14
CA ASP A 399 6.28 -6.24 2.64
C ASP A 399 5.07 -7.04 2.11
N GLU A 400 4.87 -8.28 2.58
CA GLU A 400 3.76 -9.13 2.15
C GLU A 400 2.36 -8.59 2.46
N PHE A 401 2.24 -7.62 3.37
CA PHE A 401 0.99 -6.98 3.76
C PHE A 401 0.75 -5.65 3.03
N GLY A 402 1.63 -5.26 2.10
CA GLY A 402 1.55 -3.98 1.41
C GLY A 402 1.84 -2.79 2.32
N ARG A 403 2.60 -3.00 3.41
CA ARG A 403 3.03 -1.94 4.34
C ARG A 403 4.18 -1.16 3.74
N VAL A 404 4.37 0.07 4.18
CA VAL A 404 5.54 0.90 3.82
C VAL A 404 6.14 1.54 5.06
N ARG A 405 7.34 2.11 4.93
CA ARG A 405 7.98 2.94 5.95
C ARG A 405 7.91 4.40 5.54
N VAL A 406 7.89 5.30 6.52
CA VAL A 406 7.85 6.75 6.30
C VAL A 406 8.87 7.50 7.16
N GLN A 407 9.21 8.71 6.75
CA GLN A 407 9.87 9.72 7.57
C GLN A 407 8.85 10.79 7.93
N PHE A 408 8.69 11.08 9.22
CA PHE A 408 7.88 12.21 9.67
C PHE A 408 8.68 13.51 9.58
N PRO A 409 8.04 14.66 9.27
CA PRO A 409 8.73 15.95 9.21
C PRO A 409 9.33 16.42 10.55
N TRP A 410 8.76 15.96 11.67
CA TRP A 410 9.24 16.29 13.01
C TRP A 410 10.35 15.36 13.50
N ASP A 411 10.59 14.22 12.83
CA ASP A 411 11.66 13.31 13.19
C ASP A 411 12.99 13.83 12.63
N ARG A 412 13.85 14.28 13.53
CA ARG A 412 15.15 14.90 13.23
C ARG A 412 16.30 13.89 13.19
N GLU A 413 16.09 12.70 13.74
CA GLU A 413 17.13 11.66 13.90
C GLU A 413 17.06 10.64 12.76
N GLY A 414 15.89 10.50 12.11
CA GLY A 414 15.72 9.70 10.91
C GLY A 414 16.58 10.17 9.73
N LYS A 415 17.03 9.20 8.93
CA LYS A 415 17.98 9.42 7.83
C LYS A 415 17.32 9.41 6.45
N ASN A 416 15.98 9.43 6.40
CA ASN A 416 15.20 9.22 5.17
C ASN A 416 15.51 7.88 4.48
N ASP A 417 15.76 6.83 5.26
CA ASP A 417 16.07 5.48 4.79
C ASP A 417 15.07 4.43 5.32
N ASP A 418 15.32 3.15 5.04
CA ASP A 418 14.48 2.04 5.50
C ASP A 418 14.50 1.83 7.02
N ASN A 419 15.26 2.59 7.81
CA ASN A 419 15.25 2.53 9.27
C ASN A 419 14.49 3.68 9.93
N SER A 420 13.86 4.57 9.15
CA SER A 420 13.22 5.78 9.68
C SER A 420 11.98 5.51 10.54
N SER A 421 11.25 4.41 10.28
CA SER A 421 10.07 4.03 11.06
C SER A 421 9.72 2.55 10.95
N CYS A 422 8.76 2.11 11.76
CA CYS A 422 8.18 0.79 11.67
C CYS A 422 7.39 0.60 10.36
N TRP A 423 6.99 -0.64 10.10
CA TRP A 423 6.12 -0.96 8.96
C TRP A 423 4.68 -0.49 9.21
N MET A 424 4.18 0.44 8.39
CA MET A 424 2.84 1.00 8.50
C MET A 424 1.88 0.40 7.47
N ARG A 425 0.71 -0.04 7.92
CA ARG A 425 -0.38 -0.49 7.02
C ARG A 425 -0.89 0.67 6.20
N VAL A 426 -1.24 0.38 4.95
CA VAL A 426 -1.74 1.36 3.99
C VAL A 426 -3.20 1.06 3.68
N SER A 427 -4.08 2.02 4.00
CA SER A 427 -5.48 1.99 3.59
C SER A 427 -5.58 1.88 2.06
N GLN A 428 -6.45 0.99 1.60
CA GLN A 428 -6.73 0.76 0.17
C GLN A 428 -8.16 1.21 -0.15
N GLY A 429 -8.44 1.55 -1.41
CA GLY A 429 -9.77 1.94 -1.85
C GLY A 429 -10.82 0.82 -1.67
N TRP A 430 -10.38 -0.44 -1.79
CA TRP A 430 -11.17 -1.64 -1.52
C TRP A 430 -10.24 -2.82 -1.18
N ALA A 431 -10.49 -3.53 -0.07
CA ALA A 431 -9.70 -4.69 0.34
C ALA A 431 -10.58 -5.85 0.82
N GLY A 432 -10.47 -7.00 0.16
CA GLY A 432 -11.14 -8.26 0.51
C GLY A 432 -10.17 -9.45 0.53
N ALA A 433 -10.69 -10.65 0.75
CA ALA A 433 -9.88 -11.88 0.80
C ALA A 433 -9.32 -12.24 -0.58
N ALA A 434 -8.11 -11.77 -0.89
CA ALA A 434 -7.43 -11.91 -2.19
C ALA A 434 -8.13 -11.22 -3.38
N PHE A 435 -8.90 -10.16 -3.13
CA PHE A 435 -9.47 -9.29 -4.16
C PHE A 435 -9.54 -7.84 -3.66
N GLY A 436 -9.65 -6.86 -4.57
CA GLY A 436 -9.75 -5.44 -4.24
C GLY A 436 -8.83 -4.56 -5.09
N SER A 437 -8.57 -3.34 -4.63
CA SER A 437 -7.60 -2.40 -5.19
C SER A 437 -6.28 -2.47 -4.43
N LEU A 438 -5.14 -2.44 -5.12
CA LEU A 438 -3.83 -2.33 -4.49
C LEU A 438 -3.01 -1.26 -5.20
N ASN A 439 -2.79 -0.15 -4.50
CA ASN A 439 -1.91 0.91 -4.95
C ASN A 439 -0.86 1.09 -3.86
N LEU A 440 0.40 0.75 -4.13
CA LEU A 440 1.47 0.89 -3.14
C LEU A 440 2.04 2.32 -3.16
N PRO A 441 2.21 2.99 -2.01
CA PRO A 441 2.98 4.23 -1.95
C PRO A 441 4.42 3.98 -2.41
N ARG A 442 4.95 4.88 -3.22
CA ARG A 442 6.35 4.85 -3.69
C ARG A 442 7.22 5.74 -2.83
N ILE A 443 8.51 5.42 -2.75
CA ILE A 443 9.51 6.23 -2.05
C ILE A 443 9.47 7.66 -2.59
N GLY A 444 9.47 8.64 -1.69
CA GLY A 444 9.35 10.08 -2.00
C GLY A 444 7.92 10.60 -2.12
N GLN A 445 6.89 9.75 -2.12
CA GLN A 445 5.50 10.19 -2.10
C GLN A 445 5.07 10.66 -0.70
N GLU A 446 4.21 11.68 -0.66
CA GLU A 446 3.60 12.15 0.58
C GLU A 446 2.32 11.35 0.88
N VAL A 447 2.23 10.88 2.13
CA VAL A 447 1.10 10.12 2.66
C VAL A 447 0.56 10.78 3.91
N LEU A 448 -0.73 10.55 4.20
CA LEU A 448 -1.37 10.95 5.44
C LEU A 448 -1.38 9.77 6.41
N VAL A 449 -0.81 9.98 7.60
CA VAL A 449 -0.69 9.00 8.68
C VAL A 449 -1.67 9.35 9.79
N GLY A 450 -2.58 8.42 10.10
CA GLY A 450 -3.40 8.43 11.31
C GLY A 450 -2.80 7.53 12.38
N PHE A 451 -3.36 7.59 13.58
CA PHE A 451 -2.85 6.87 14.76
C PHE A 451 -4.00 6.15 15.44
N LEU A 452 -3.89 4.83 15.62
CA LEU A 452 -4.96 4.03 16.24
C LEU A 452 -5.18 4.53 17.67
N VAL A 453 -6.43 4.84 18.03
CA VAL A 453 -6.82 5.46 19.32
C VAL A 453 -6.02 6.73 19.69
N GLY A 454 -5.38 7.39 18.71
CA GLY A 454 -4.51 8.54 18.94
C GLY A 454 -3.11 8.18 19.45
N ASP A 455 -2.76 6.90 19.55
CA ASP A 455 -1.48 6.45 20.09
C ASP A 455 -0.33 6.68 19.08
N PRO A 456 0.68 7.51 19.40
CA PRO A 456 1.81 7.77 18.50
C PRO A 456 2.63 6.51 18.16
N ASP A 457 2.55 5.45 18.99
CA ASP A 457 3.22 4.17 18.75
C ASP A 457 2.49 3.30 17.71
N GLN A 458 1.26 3.65 17.31
CA GLN A 458 0.39 2.85 16.43
C GLN A 458 -0.02 3.58 15.13
N PRO A 459 0.94 3.94 14.26
CA PRO A 459 0.66 4.66 13.03
C PRO A 459 0.07 3.79 11.91
N ILE A 460 -0.81 4.37 11.10
CA ILE A 460 -1.43 3.75 9.93
C ILE A 460 -1.61 4.79 8.82
N ILE A 461 -1.29 4.45 7.57
CA ILE A 461 -1.48 5.34 6.44
C ILE A 461 -2.95 5.30 6.00
N VAL A 462 -3.60 6.46 5.98
CA VAL A 462 -5.03 6.63 5.70
C VAL A 462 -5.31 7.41 4.41
N GLY A 463 -4.31 8.06 3.82
CA GLY A 463 -4.50 8.87 2.63
C GLY A 463 -3.20 9.22 1.90
N ARG A 464 -3.36 9.92 0.78
CA ARG A 464 -2.28 10.39 -0.11
C ARG A 464 -2.62 11.78 -0.60
N VAL A 465 -1.60 12.59 -0.82
CA VAL A 465 -1.77 13.95 -1.32
C VAL A 465 -0.71 14.26 -2.38
N PHE A 466 -1.09 15.08 -3.35
CA PHE A 466 -0.15 15.71 -4.28
C PHE A 466 0.46 16.95 -3.61
N ASN A 467 1.68 17.31 -4.00
CA ASN A 467 2.40 18.47 -3.49
C ASN A 467 3.26 19.12 -4.60
N GLY A 468 4.10 20.09 -4.24
CA GLY A 468 4.93 20.83 -5.22
C GLY A 468 5.92 19.95 -6.00
N THR A 469 6.37 18.85 -5.39
CA THR A 469 7.29 17.87 -5.99
C THR A 469 6.51 16.76 -6.72
N ASN A 470 5.54 16.17 -6.04
CA ASN A 470 4.64 15.14 -6.57
C ASN A 470 3.38 15.82 -7.11
N GLN A 471 3.44 16.34 -8.34
CA GLN A 471 2.35 17.10 -8.93
C GLN A 471 1.22 16.21 -9.44
N VAL A 472 0.03 16.81 -9.59
CA VAL A 472 -1.13 16.17 -10.24
C VAL A 472 -0.80 15.75 -11.69
N PRO A 473 -1.38 14.65 -12.22
CA PRO A 473 -1.04 14.12 -13.54
C PRO A 473 -1.31 15.05 -14.73
N TYR A 474 -2.25 15.99 -14.58
CA TYR A 474 -2.59 17.00 -15.57
C TYR A 474 -2.58 18.38 -14.92
N LYS A 475 -2.17 19.38 -15.69
CA LYS A 475 -2.13 20.77 -15.24
C LYS A 475 -3.52 21.25 -14.80
N LEU A 476 -3.62 21.72 -13.56
CA LEU A 476 -4.81 22.34 -13.00
C LEU A 476 -4.58 23.85 -12.82
N PRO A 477 -5.63 24.70 -12.97
CA PRO A 477 -7.04 24.35 -13.16
C PRO A 477 -7.46 24.09 -14.63
N ASP A 478 -6.53 24.10 -15.59
CA ASP A 478 -6.81 23.99 -17.03
C ASP A 478 -7.62 22.72 -17.37
N HIS A 479 -7.29 21.58 -16.76
CA HIS A 479 -7.94 20.29 -16.99
C HIS A 479 -8.86 19.85 -15.83
N LYS A 480 -9.59 20.77 -15.21
CA LYS A 480 -10.46 20.52 -14.04
C LYS A 480 -11.62 19.54 -14.27
N THR A 481 -11.94 19.20 -15.51
CA THR A 481 -12.98 18.23 -15.90
C THR A 481 -12.42 16.83 -16.17
N ARG A 482 -11.11 16.62 -15.95
CA ARG A 482 -10.47 15.31 -16.13
C ARG A 482 -10.41 14.53 -14.83
N SER A 483 -10.79 13.26 -14.92
CA SER A 483 -10.60 12.24 -13.88
C SER A 483 -9.72 11.13 -14.44
N THR A 484 -8.63 10.77 -13.76
CA THR A 484 -7.67 9.78 -14.29
C THR A 484 -7.14 8.81 -13.24
N TRP A 485 -6.88 7.59 -13.68
CA TRP A 485 -5.96 6.66 -13.03
C TRP A 485 -4.75 6.45 -13.94
N ARG A 486 -3.66 7.14 -13.62
CA ARG A 486 -2.38 7.07 -14.34
C ARG A 486 -1.34 6.35 -13.49
N SER A 487 -0.70 5.34 -14.07
CA SER A 487 0.46 4.66 -13.46
C SER A 487 1.77 5.34 -13.88
N ASP A 488 2.89 4.85 -13.37
CA ASP A 488 4.21 5.11 -13.94
C ASP A 488 5.01 3.81 -13.98
N SER A 489 5.75 3.58 -15.05
CA SER A 489 6.57 2.36 -15.19
C SER A 489 7.62 2.33 -14.08
N SER A 490 7.93 1.14 -13.57
CA SER A 490 8.90 0.96 -12.48
C SER A 490 9.68 -0.35 -12.71
N PRO A 491 10.99 -0.40 -12.38
CA PRO A 491 11.84 0.70 -11.95
C PRO A 491 12.27 1.60 -13.10
N ARG A 492 12.76 2.81 -12.78
CA ARG A 492 13.33 3.80 -13.70
C ARG A 492 12.31 4.18 -14.78
N GLY A 493 11.35 5.02 -14.39
CA GLY A 493 10.22 5.46 -15.21
C GLY A 493 10.56 5.84 -16.66
N GLY A 494 9.53 5.88 -17.51
CA GLY A 494 9.69 6.10 -18.96
C GLY A 494 8.43 5.87 -19.79
N GLY A 495 7.28 5.69 -19.13
CA GLY A 495 6.00 5.40 -19.77
C GLY A 495 4.92 5.08 -18.74
N PHE A 496 3.66 5.08 -19.16
CA PHE A 496 2.53 4.94 -18.25
C PHE A 496 1.36 4.19 -18.88
N ASN A 497 0.56 3.56 -18.02
CA ASN A 497 -0.79 3.10 -18.36
C ASN A 497 -1.79 4.10 -17.80
N GLU A 498 -2.89 4.30 -18.50
CA GLU A 498 -3.89 5.30 -18.11
C GLU A 498 -5.31 4.88 -18.49
N ILE A 499 -6.23 5.15 -17.58
CA ILE A 499 -7.67 5.26 -17.86
C ILE A 499 -8.08 6.68 -17.49
N LEU A 500 -8.52 7.44 -18.48
CA LEU A 500 -8.92 8.84 -18.35
C LEU A 500 -10.38 9.01 -18.78
N PHE A 501 -11.11 9.83 -18.02
CA PHE A 501 -12.41 10.38 -18.36
C PHE A 501 -12.29 11.91 -18.47
N GLU A 502 -12.69 12.47 -19.61
CA GLU A 502 -12.88 13.89 -19.83
C GLU A 502 -14.37 14.19 -19.86
N ASP A 503 -14.84 15.03 -18.94
CA ASP A 503 -16.26 15.41 -18.79
C ASP A 503 -16.54 16.82 -19.34
N LEU A 504 -15.64 17.38 -20.14
CA LEU A 504 -15.89 18.64 -20.82
C LEU A 504 -17.04 18.48 -21.83
N ALA A 505 -18.16 19.16 -21.58
CA ALA A 505 -19.37 19.06 -22.38
C ALA A 505 -19.11 19.20 -23.89
N LYS A 506 -19.66 18.28 -24.68
CA LYS A 506 -19.49 18.16 -26.15
C LYS A 506 -18.07 17.82 -26.61
N LYS A 507 -17.17 17.49 -25.69
CA LYS A 507 -15.78 17.05 -25.93
C LYS A 507 -15.44 15.88 -25.00
N GLU A 508 -16.44 15.13 -24.58
CA GLU A 508 -16.30 14.01 -23.66
C GLU A 508 -15.42 12.93 -24.30
N LEU A 509 -14.55 12.33 -23.48
CA LEU A 509 -13.61 11.32 -23.95
C LEU A 509 -13.32 10.28 -22.87
N VAL A 510 -13.40 9.01 -23.26
CA VAL A 510 -12.78 7.90 -22.53
C VAL A 510 -11.50 7.52 -23.26
N TYR A 511 -10.36 7.67 -22.59
CA TYR A 511 -9.05 7.34 -23.15
C TYR A 511 -8.41 6.20 -22.36
N ILE A 512 -7.97 5.16 -23.08
CA ILE A 512 -7.28 4.01 -22.50
C ILE A 512 -5.93 3.87 -23.19
N GLN A 513 -4.86 3.99 -22.41
CA GLN A 513 -3.50 3.77 -22.87
C GLN A 513 -2.88 2.56 -22.15
N ALA A 514 -2.35 1.63 -22.94
CA ALA A 514 -1.44 0.60 -22.46
C ALA A 514 -0.02 0.91 -22.96
N GLN A 515 0.95 1.02 -22.05
CA GLN A 515 2.35 1.32 -22.42
C GLN A 515 2.99 0.21 -23.27
N LYS A 516 2.50 -1.03 -23.14
CA LYS A 516 3.04 -2.21 -23.84
C LYS A 516 1.93 -3.12 -24.37
N ASN A 517 1.49 -4.09 -23.57
CA ASN A 517 0.50 -5.07 -24.00
C ASN A 517 -0.87 -4.74 -23.40
N LEU A 518 -1.92 -4.74 -24.21
CA LEU A 518 -3.31 -4.77 -23.76
C LEU A 518 -3.89 -6.16 -24.02
N ARG A 519 -4.39 -6.83 -22.98
CA ARG A 519 -5.13 -8.09 -23.10
C ARG A 519 -6.53 -7.89 -22.55
N LYS A 520 -7.54 -8.30 -23.31
CA LYS A 520 -8.95 -8.30 -22.91
C LYS A 520 -9.46 -9.73 -22.93
N LEU A 521 -10.06 -10.18 -21.84
CA LEU A 521 -10.71 -11.49 -21.73
C LEU A 521 -12.19 -11.26 -21.37
N VAL A 522 -13.10 -11.76 -22.21
CA VAL A 522 -14.53 -11.76 -21.95
C VAL A 522 -14.98 -13.22 -21.94
N LEU A 523 -15.51 -13.68 -20.81
CA LEU A 523 -15.84 -15.11 -20.60
C LEU A 523 -17.19 -15.51 -21.20
N ASN A 524 -18.04 -14.55 -21.53
CA ASN A 524 -19.35 -14.81 -22.12
C ASN A 524 -19.54 -13.95 -23.39
N ASP A 525 -20.25 -12.83 -23.29
CA ASP A 525 -20.61 -12.01 -24.45
C ASP A 525 -19.93 -10.64 -24.42
N GLU A 526 -19.38 -10.21 -25.56
CA GLU A 526 -18.94 -8.84 -25.80
C GLU A 526 -19.89 -8.15 -26.78
N THR A 527 -20.42 -6.99 -26.40
CA THR A 527 -21.22 -6.14 -27.29
C THR A 527 -20.55 -4.78 -27.42
N ILE A 528 -20.35 -4.32 -28.66
CA ILE A 528 -19.79 -3.00 -28.96
C ILE A 528 -20.79 -2.26 -29.85
N THR A 529 -21.23 -1.09 -29.42
CA THR A 529 -22.07 -0.18 -30.21
C THR A 529 -21.33 1.13 -30.43
N VAL A 530 -21.14 1.52 -31.68
CA VAL A 530 -20.56 2.82 -32.06
C VAL A 530 -21.61 3.56 -32.88
N VAL A 531 -22.07 4.71 -32.38
CA VAL A 531 -23.19 5.46 -32.97
C VAL A 531 -22.76 6.27 -34.20
N ASN A 532 -21.53 6.74 -34.21
CA ASN A 532 -20.92 7.43 -35.34
C ASN A 532 -19.81 6.55 -35.92
N ASP A 533 -18.58 7.04 -35.98
CA ASP A 533 -17.49 6.37 -36.70
C ASP A 533 -16.64 5.46 -35.80
N ARG A 534 -16.21 4.31 -36.34
CA ARG A 534 -15.18 3.44 -35.75
C ARG A 534 -13.99 3.36 -36.70
N GLN A 535 -12.81 3.69 -36.20
CA GLN A 535 -11.53 3.48 -36.89
C GLN A 535 -10.69 2.43 -36.16
N ARG A 536 -10.01 1.54 -36.90
CA ARG A 536 -9.03 0.58 -36.39
C ARG A 536 -7.77 0.64 -37.24
N PHE A 537 -6.63 0.92 -36.63
CA PHE A 537 -5.33 0.95 -37.31
C PHE A 537 -4.37 -0.05 -36.64
N VAL A 538 -3.84 -0.99 -37.42
CA VAL A 538 -2.85 -1.99 -36.98
C VAL A 538 -1.64 -1.87 -37.91
N LYS A 539 -0.47 -1.60 -37.32
CA LYS A 539 0.74 -1.31 -38.10
C LYS A 539 1.40 -2.54 -38.73
N ASN A 540 1.28 -3.67 -38.05
CA ASN A 540 1.83 -4.95 -38.48
C ASN A 540 0.66 -5.91 -38.75
N ASP A 541 0.58 -7.01 -38.03
CA ASP A 541 -0.38 -8.08 -38.30
C ASP A 541 -1.69 -7.93 -37.51
N ASP A 542 -2.82 -8.13 -38.19
CA ASP A 542 -4.12 -8.34 -37.57
C ASP A 542 -4.60 -9.77 -37.85
N LEU A 543 -4.85 -10.53 -36.78
CA LEU A 543 -5.35 -11.90 -36.85
C LEU A 543 -6.72 -11.97 -36.19
N GLU A 544 -7.72 -12.36 -36.96
CA GLU A 544 -9.08 -12.58 -36.48
C GLU A 544 -9.49 -14.03 -36.74
N THR A 545 -9.95 -14.73 -35.71
CA THR A 545 -10.44 -16.12 -35.82
C THR A 545 -11.85 -16.21 -35.27
N THR A 546 -12.77 -16.75 -36.08
CA THR A 546 -14.15 -17.02 -35.67
C THR A 546 -14.37 -18.52 -35.64
N GLY A 547 -14.67 -19.09 -34.46
CA GLY A 547 -14.79 -20.54 -34.29
C GLY A 547 -16.04 -21.18 -34.92
N ARG A 548 -17.08 -20.39 -35.19
CA ARG A 548 -18.32 -20.85 -35.83
C ARG A 548 -18.75 -19.90 -36.96
N ASN A 549 -19.60 -18.92 -36.65
CA ASN A 549 -20.27 -18.09 -37.66
C ASN A 549 -19.74 -16.66 -37.63
N ARG A 550 -19.41 -16.11 -38.80
CA ARG A 550 -19.17 -14.68 -39.02
C ARG A 550 -20.22 -14.15 -40.00
N MET A 551 -20.95 -13.11 -39.61
CA MET A 551 -21.90 -12.41 -40.47
C MET A 551 -21.47 -10.95 -40.56
N GLU A 552 -21.28 -10.46 -41.78
CA GLU A 552 -20.99 -9.06 -42.05
C GLU A 552 -22.10 -8.51 -42.95
N VAL A 553 -22.68 -7.37 -42.54
CA VAL A 553 -23.70 -6.67 -43.31
C VAL A 553 -23.26 -5.23 -43.48
N THR A 554 -23.15 -4.78 -44.72
CA THR A 554 -22.91 -3.38 -45.09
C THR A 554 -24.13 -2.89 -45.85
N LEU A 555 -24.82 -1.87 -45.31
CA LEU A 555 -26.02 -1.31 -45.95
C LEU A 555 -25.67 -0.32 -47.08
N GLY A 556 -24.59 0.44 -46.90
CA GLY A 556 -24.04 1.34 -47.90
C GLY A 556 -22.95 0.68 -48.72
N GLU A 557 -21.80 1.34 -48.80
CA GLU A 557 -20.68 0.94 -49.65
C GLU A 557 -19.64 0.13 -48.88
N ARG A 558 -19.04 -0.86 -49.55
CA ARG A 558 -17.86 -1.59 -49.06
C ARG A 558 -16.74 -1.51 -50.08
N THR A 559 -15.59 -0.99 -49.66
CA THR A 559 -14.35 -0.96 -50.44
C THR A 559 -13.30 -1.82 -49.74
N GLU A 560 -12.62 -2.70 -50.48
CA GLU A 560 -11.56 -3.56 -49.97
C GLU A 560 -10.36 -3.49 -50.92
N ILE A 561 -9.19 -3.14 -50.39
CA ILE A 561 -7.94 -2.96 -51.14
C ILE A 561 -6.91 -3.92 -50.56
N THR A 562 -6.23 -4.69 -51.42
CA THR A 562 -5.15 -5.61 -51.05
C THR A 562 -3.98 -5.39 -52.00
N ASP A 563 -2.82 -4.99 -51.48
CA ASP A 563 -1.66 -4.59 -52.30
C ASP A 563 -0.87 -5.78 -52.84
N ALA A 564 -0.85 -6.88 -52.09
CA ALA A 564 -0.21 -8.12 -52.49
C ALA A 564 -1.29 -9.18 -52.71
N ASP A 565 -1.23 -10.29 -51.96
CA ASP A 565 -2.06 -11.44 -52.22
C ASP A 565 -3.36 -11.44 -51.40
N ARG A 566 -4.46 -11.78 -52.06
CA ARG A 566 -5.72 -12.16 -51.41
C ARG A 566 -6.04 -13.61 -51.73
N THR A 567 -6.09 -14.46 -50.70
CA THR A 567 -6.43 -15.88 -50.82
C THR A 567 -7.73 -16.21 -50.10
N TYR A 568 -8.61 -16.99 -50.72
CA TYR A 568 -9.81 -17.54 -50.09
C TYR A 568 -9.92 -19.04 -50.36
N ALA A 569 -10.23 -19.82 -49.32
CA ALA A 569 -10.52 -21.25 -49.42
C ALA A 569 -11.94 -21.50 -48.88
N ILE A 570 -12.81 -22.04 -49.73
CA ILE A 570 -14.22 -22.27 -49.39
C ILE A 570 -14.45 -23.77 -49.33
N GLY A 571 -14.76 -24.29 -48.14
CA GLY A 571 -14.89 -25.74 -47.93
C GLY A 571 -16.16 -26.36 -48.51
N LYS A 572 -17.19 -25.55 -48.80
CA LYS A 572 -18.45 -25.99 -49.42
C LYS A 572 -18.84 -25.04 -50.56
N ASP A 573 -19.93 -24.29 -50.39
CA ASP A 573 -20.51 -23.48 -51.46
C ASP A 573 -20.06 -22.01 -51.39
N ARG A 574 -19.77 -21.41 -52.55
CA ARG A 574 -19.74 -19.96 -52.75
C ARG A 574 -20.99 -19.55 -53.51
N ARG A 575 -21.79 -18.63 -52.96
CA ARG A 575 -22.94 -18.03 -53.65
C ARG A 575 -22.69 -16.54 -53.82
N LYS A 576 -22.74 -16.04 -55.06
CA LYS A 576 -22.61 -14.62 -55.40
C LYS A 576 -23.86 -14.18 -56.15
N LEU A 577 -24.50 -13.11 -55.67
CA LEU A 577 -25.61 -12.45 -56.36
C LEU A 577 -25.22 -11.00 -56.56
N VAL A 578 -25.17 -10.57 -57.82
CA VAL A 578 -25.01 -9.18 -58.21
C VAL A 578 -26.28 -8.77 -58.93
N LYS A 579 -26.97 -7.73 -58.41
CA LYS A 579 -28.26 -7.27 -58.96
C LYS A 579 -28.11 -6.29 -60.12
N ALA A 580 -26.99 -5.57 -60.14
CA ALA A 580 -26.62 -4.63 -61.19
C ALA A 580 -25.40 -5.20 -61.93
N ASP A 581 -24.31 -4.44 -61.98
CA ASP A 581 -23.13 -4.79 -62.79
C ASP A 581 -22.04 -5.49 -61.97
N GLU A 582 -21.43 -6.50 -62.59
CA GLU A 582 -20.18 -7.10 -62.14
C GLU A 582 -19.11 -6.83 -63.20
N ILE A 583 -17.99 -6.23 -62.79
CA ILE A 583 -16.85 -5.97 -63.66
C ILE A 583 -15.62 -6.65 -63.06
N GLU A 584 -14.98 -7.53 -63.82
CA GLU A 584 -13.77 -8.25 -63.43
C GLU A 584 -12.67 -7.99 -64.47
N ILE A 585 -11.49 -7.55 -64.02
CA ILE A 585 -10.31 -7.35 -64.86
C ILE A 585 -9.18 -8.22 -64.29
N THR A 586 -8.67 -9.14 -65.09
CA THR A 586 -7.47 -9.93 -64.78
C THR A 586 -6.37 -9.57 -65.78
N GLN A 587 -5.34 -8.86 -65.33
CA GLN A 587 -4.19 -8.52 -66.19
C GLN A 587 -3.27 -9.72 -66.43
N GLY A 588 -3.19 -10.64 -65.45
CA GLY A 588 -2.46 -11.89 -65.54
C GLY A 588 -3.30 -13.03 -66.13
N ALA A 589 -2.90 -14.27 -65.83
CA ALA A 589 -3.64 -15.45 -66.27
C ALA A 589 -4.89 -15.71 -65.39
N HIS A 590 -6.02 -16.00 -66.02
CA HIS A 590 -7.21 -16.54 -65.37
C HIS A 590 -7.33 -18.04 -65.67
N GLN A 591 -7.26 -18.88 -64.62
CA GLN A 591 -7.40 -20.33 -64.74
C GLN A 591 -8.66 -20.80 -64.00
N LEU A 592 -9.55 -21.49 -64.72
CA LEU A 592 -10.80 -22.03 -64.19
C LEU A 592 -10.87 -23.53 -64.42
N VAL A 593 -11.00 -24.30 -63.33
CA VAL A 593 -11.22 -25.75 -63.38
C VAL A 593 -12.56 -26.08 -62.76
N ILE A 594 -13.43 -26.74 -63.53
CA ILE A 594 -14.77 -27.12 -63.09
C ILE A 594 -14.83 -28.65 -63.06
N GLY A 595 -14.91 -29.21 -61.86
CA GLY A 595 -14.88 -30.67 -61.67
C GLY A 595 -16.14 -31.42 -62.11
N LYS A 596 -17.25 -30.70 -62.32
CA LYS A 596 -18.55 -31.27 -62.75
C LYS A 596 -19.08 -30.56 -64.00
N SER A 597 -20.13 -29.76 -63.85
CA SER A 597 -20.79 -29.03 -64.94
C SER A 597 -20.63 -27.53 -64.79
N GLN A 598 -20.63 -26.84 -65.93
CA GLN A 598 -20.77 -25.39 -66.03
C GLN A 598 -22.02 -25.10 -66.85
N ASP A 599 -22.97 -24.38 -66.27
CA ASP A 599 -24.15 -23.89 -66.98
C ASP A 599 -23.99 -22.38 -67.17
N LEU A 600 -23.92 -21.93 -68.42
CA LEU A 600 -23.87 -20.52 -68.78
C LEU A 600 -25.16 -20.14 -69.51
N VAL A 601 -25.94 -19.24 -68.92
CA VAL A 601 -27.17 -18.70 -69.53
C VAL A 601 -27.01 -17.20 -69.70
N VAL A 602 -26.88 -16.76 -70.95
CA VAL A 602 -26.87 -15.35 -71.32
C VAL A 602 -28.21 -15.02 -71.96
N LYS A 603 -29.01 -14.16 -71.32
CA LYS A 603 -30.38 -13.83 -71.77
C LYS A 603 -30.44 -12.88 -72.97
N ALA A 604 -29.41 -12.03 -73.10
CA ALA A 604 -29.31 -11.06 -74.17
C ALA A 604 -28.15 -11.42 -75.11
N THR A 605 -27.01 -10.75 -74.96
CA THR A 605 -25.89 -10.88 -75.88
C THR A 605 -24.64 -11.39 -75.17
N GLN A 606 -24.02 -12.43 -75.73
CA GLN A 606 -22.65 -12.85 -75.38
C GLN A 606 -21.73 -12.41 -76.52
N LYS A 607 -20.68 -11.65 -76.21
CA LYS A 607 -19.60 -11.31 -77.13
C LYS A 607 -18.30 -11.88 -76.60
N GLU A 608 -17.59 -12.64 -77.44
CA GLU A 608 -16.33 -13.28 -77.10
C GLU A 608 -15.29 -12.92 -78.17
N GLN A 609 -14.18 -12.33 -77.75
CA GLN A 609 -13.06 -12.00 -78.62
C GLN A 609 -11.80 -12.69 -78.10
N ILE A 610 -11.16 -13.47 -78.96
CA ILE A 610 -9.93 -14.21 -78.65
C ILE A 610 -8.83 -13.62 -79.52
N GLY A 611 -7.84 -12.97 -78.90
CA GLY A 611 -6.74 -12.32 -79.62
C GLY A 611 -5.69 -13.29 -80.18
N GLY A 612 -5.62 -14.52 -79.63
CA GLY A 612 -4.73 -15.59 -80.08
C GLY A 612 -5.51 -16.84 -80.52
N ASP A 613 -5.05 -18.02 -80.09
CA ASP A 613 -5.65 -19.29 -80.48
C ASP A 613 -6.83 -19.72 -79.60
N ALA A 614 -7.85 -20.32 -80.21
CA ALA A 614 -8.97 -20.94 -79.54
C ALA A 614 -8.91 -22.48 -79.69
N HIS A 615 -8.56 -23.19 -78.62
CA HIS A 615 -8.53 -24.65 -78.60
C HIS A 615 -9.79 -25.22 -77.94
N LEU A 616 -10.59 -25.98 -78.69
CA LEU A 616 -11.76 -26.69 -78.17
C LEU A 616 -11.65 -28.20 -78.41
N GLN A 617 -11.63 -28.98 -77.33
CA GLN A 617 -11.71 -30.43 -77.40
C GLN A 617 -12.98 -30.91 -76.67
N VAL A 618 -13.87 -31.60 -77.39
CA VAL A 618 -15.07 -32.21 -76.82
C VAL A 618 -14.94 -33.72 -76.96
N LYS A 619 -14.87 -34.45 -75.84
CA LYS A 619 -14.77 -35.92 -75.84
C LYS A 619 -16.12 -36.61 -76.08
N GLY A 620 -17.20 -36.00 -75.59
CA GLY A 620 -18.57 -36.43 -75.84
C GLY A 620 -19.17 -35.76 -77.07
N ASP A 621 -20.45 -35.42 -76.99
CA ASP A 621 -21.16 -34.76 -78.07
C ASP A 621 -20.99 -33.23 -77.99
N ARG A 622 -20.71 -32.59 -79.14
CA ARG A 622 -20.93 -31.15 -79.32
C ARG A 622 -22.25 -30.96 -80.05
N ARG A 623 -23.27 -30.46 -79.36
CA ARG A 623 -24.58 -30.10 -79.95
C ARG A 623 -24.68 -28.58 -80.04
N ARG A 624 -25.02 -28.05 -81.21
CA ARG A 624 -25.23 -26.63 -81.44
C ARG A 624 -26.57 -26.46 -82.15
N ALA A 625 -27.46 -25.67 -81.57
CA ALA A 625 -28.71 -25.24 -82.19
C ALA A 625 -28.67 -23.72 -82.31
N VAL A 626 -28.92 -23.19 -83.50
CA VAL A 626 -28.92 -21.76 -83.77
C VAL A 626 -30.30 -21.42 -84.33
N GLY A 627 -31.09 -20.65 -83.58
CA GLY A 627 -32.44 -20.27 -84.01
C GLY A 627 -32.46 -19.17 -85.08
N GLY A 628 -31.36 -18.42 -85.21
CA GLY A 628 -31.12 -17.46 -86.28
C GLY A 628 -30.08 -17.97 -87.29
N LYS A 629 -29.18 -17.09 -87.74
CA LYS A 629 -28.10 -17.46 -88.67
C LYS A 629 -26.86 -17.99 -87.93
N ASP A 630 -26.26 -19.06 -88.45
CA ASP A 630 -24.90 -19.49 -88.06
C ASP A 630 -23.89 -19.04 -89.13
N SER A 631 -23.32 -17.85 -88.94
CA SER A 631 -22.31 -17.28 -89.83
C SER A 631 -20.92 -17.80 -89.48
N LEU A 632 -20.26 -18.49 -90.41
CA LEU A 632 -18.89 -18.95 -90.26
C LEU A 632 -18.02 -18.46 -91.42
N THR A 633 -17.03 -17.65 -91.10
CA THR A 633 -15.95 -17.24 -92.01
C THR A 633 -14.64 -17.87 -91.55
N VAL A 634 -13.94 -18.58 -92.44
CA VAL A 634 -12.61 -19.11 -92.17
C VAL A 634 -11.65 -18.46 -93.17
N GLY A 635 -10.71 -17.64 -92.68
CA GLY A 635 -9.75 -16.93 -93.55
C GLY A 635 -8.68 -17.84 -94.17
N GLY A 636 -8.45 -19.01 -93.58
CA GLY A 636 -7.58 -20.08 -94.10
C GLY A 636 -8.36 -21.34 -94.49
N SER A 637 -7.80 -22.51 -94.19
CA SER A 637 -8.40 -23.80 -94.50
C SER A 637 -9.41 -24.26 -93.44
N ARG A 638 -10.55 -24.82 -93.88
CA ARG A 638 -11.46 -25.58 -93.02
C ARG A 638 -11.30 -27.08 -93.26
N HIS A 639 -10.84 -27.81 -92.25
CA HIS A 639 -10.77 -29.27 -92.30
C HIS A 639 -11.95 -29.89 -91.55
N VAL A 640 -12.73 -30.74 -92.22
CA VAL A 640 -13.82 -31.49 -91.59
C VAL A 640 -13.60 -32.98 -91.85
N LYS A 641 -13.37 -33.75 -90.79
CA LYS A 641 -13.24 -35.21 -90.86
C LYS A 641 -14.33 -35.86 -90.02
N VAL A 642 -15.20 -36.62 -90.67
CA VAL A 642 -16.31 -37.32 -90.01
C VAL A 642 -16.14 -38.82 -90.22
N LYS A 643 -16.11 -39.61 -89.13
CA LYS A 643 -15.82 -41.06 -89.21
C LYS A 643 -17.02 -41.91 -89.66
N LYS A 644 -18.24 -41.50 -89.32
CA LYS A 644 -19.46 -42.27 -89.62
C LYS A 644 -20.26 -41.62 -90.76
N SER A 645 -20.94 -40.52 -90.47
CA SER A 645 -21.84 -39.87 -91.42
C SER A 645 -21.73 -38.35 -91.30
N HIS A 646 -21.43 -37.68 -92.42
CA HIS A 646 -21.61 -36.23 -92.53
C HIS A 646 -22.94 -35.98 -93.24
N LEU A 647 -23.95 -35.60 -92.47
CA LEU A 647 -25.29 -35.33 -92.99
C LEU A 647 -25.47 -33.80 -93.09
N LEU A 648 -25.90 -33.34 -94.26
CA LEU A 648 -26.26 -31.96 -94.52
C LEU A 648 -27.69 -31.97 -95.05
N ASP A 649 -28.55 -31.20 -94.41
CA ASP A 649 -29.95 -31.03 -94.79
C ASP A 649 -30.26 -29.54 -94.72
N ALA A 650 -30.86 -28.99 -95.76
CA ALA A 650 -31.26 -27.60 -95.85
C ALA A 650 -32.64 -27.52 -96.49
N GLY A 651 -33.52 -26.67 -95.94
CA GLY A 651 -34.89 -26.54 -96.43
C GLY A 651 -34.99 -26.00 -97.86
N ASP A 652 -34.08 -25.10 -98.23
CA ASP A 652 -34.10 -24.42 -99.53
C ASP A 652 -32.88 -24.80 -100.40
N GLU A 653 -31.67 -24.56 -99.93
CA GLU A 653 -30.45 -24.66 -100.76
C GLU A 653 -29.24 -25.21 -99.99
N ILE A 654 -28.53 -26.17 -100.62
CA ILE A 654 -27.15 -26.50 -100.29
C ILE A 654 -26.29 -26.11 -101.50
N HIS A 655 -25.42 -25.11 -101.36
CA HIS A 655 -24.50 -24.68 -102.40
C HIS A 655 -23.06 -25.09 -102.06
N LEU A 656 -22.49 -25.97 -102.88
CA LEU A 656 -21.08 -26.35 -102.83
C LEU A 656 -20.34 -25.68 -104.00
N LYS A 657 -19.55 -24.65 -103.70
CA LYS A 657 -18.72 -23.92 -104.67
C LYS A 657 -17.25 -24.05 -104.31
N ALA A 658 -16.43 -24.43 -105.28
CA ALA A 658 -14.98 -24.36 -105.19
C ALA A 658 -14.43 -23.43 -106.28
N GLY A 659 -13.38 -22.66 -105.96
CA GLY A 659 -12.77 -21.71 -106.91
C GLY A 659 -11.93 -22.40 -108.00
N THR A 660 -11.38 -23.58 -107.72
CA THR A 660 -10.51 -24.33 -108.62
C THR A 660 -11.06 -25.74 -108.89
N GLU A 661 -11.26 -26.53 -107.83
CA GLU A 661 -11.59 -27.95 -107.95
C GLU A 661 -12.62 -28.37 -106.90
N LEU A 662 -13.66 -29.08 -107.34
CA LEU A 662 -14.58 -29.79 -106.47
C LEU A 662 -14.47 -31.29 -106.75
N VAL A 663 -13.90 -32.04 -105.81
CA VAL A 663 -13.82 -33.50 -105.86
C VAL A 663 -14.84 -34.10 -104.90
N ILE A 664 -15.74 -34.94 -105.41
CA ILE A 664 -16.67 -35.74 -104.62
C ILE A 664 -16.37 -37.21 -104.90
N GLU A 665 -15.85 -37.92 -103.91
CA GLU A 665 -15.49 -39.32 -104.01
C GLU A 665 -16.33 -40.16 -103.05
N ALA A 666 -16.84 -41.29 -103.54
CA ALA A 666 -17.45 -42.32 -102.70
C ALA A 666 -16.93 -43.70 -103.13
N SER A 667 -16.54 -44.54 -102.17
CA SER A 667 -15.87 -45.82 -102.46
C SER A 667 -16.80 -46.94 -102.91
N ARG A 668 -18.08 -46.87 -102.53
CA ARG A 668 -19.08 -47.90 -102.87
C ARG A 668 -20.15 -47.40 -103.83
N ASP A 669 -20.66 -46.20 -103.57
CA ASP A 669 -21.82 -45.66 -104.26
C ASP A 669 -21.88 -44.15 -104.10
N LEU A 670 -21.98 -43.43 -105.22
CA LEU A 670 -22.30 -42.01 -105.26
C LEU A 670 -23.63 -41.86 -105.99
N THR A 671 -24.64 -41.28 -105.33
CA THR A 671 -25.94 -41.00 -105.95
C THR A 671 -26.26 -39.52 -105.82
N LEU A 672 -26.52 -38.88 -106.97
CA LEU A 672 -27.11 -37.55 -107.07
C LEU A 672 -28.55 -37.74 -107.56
N LYS A 673 -29.53 -37.45 -106.72
CA LYS A 673 -30.95 -37.73 -107.01
C LYS A 673 -31.79 -36.48 -106.85
N GLY A 674 -32.69 -36.26 -107.80
CA GLY A 674 -33.71 -35.21 -107.75
C GLY A 674 -35.07 -35.74 -108.21
N PRO A 675 -36.11 -34.88 -108.24
CA PRO A 675 -37.48 -35.29 -108.60
C PRO A 675 -37.61 -35.81 -110.04
N GLY A 676 -36.77 -35.34 -110.96
CA GLY A 676 -36.77 -35.74 -112.37
C GLY A 676 -35.95 -37.00 -112.70
N GLY A 677 -35.21 -37.57 -111.74
CA GLY A 677 -34.29 -38.68 -112.00
C GLY A 677 -33.09 -38.77 -111.04
N PHE A 678 -32.12 -39.62 -111.36
CA PHE A 678 -30.87 -39.73 -110.62
C PHE A 678 -29.67 -40.06 -111.52
N ILE A 679 -28.49 -39.68 -111.03
CA ILE A 679 -27.19 -40.17 -111.48
C ILE A 679 -26.63 -41.00 -110.34
N ARG A 680 -26.31 -42.25 -110.62
CA ARG A 680 -25.70 -43.16 -109.64
C ARG A 680 -24.43 -43.75 -110.22
N ILE A 681 -23.34 -43.64 -109.49
CA ILE A 681 -22.02 -44.17 -109.83
C ILE A 681 -21.70 -45.24 -108.78
N ASN A 682 -21.54 -46.48 -109.21
CA ASN A 682 -21.18 -47.59 -108.34
C ASN A 682 -20.26 -48.58 -109.09
N ALA A 683 -19.93 -49.72 -108.45
CA ALA A 683 -19.03 -50.71 -109.02
C ALA A 683 -19.51 -51.35 -110.36
N MET A 684 -20.80 -51.22 -110.70
CA MET A 684 -21.36 -51.70 -111.97
C MET A 684 -21.34 -50.66 -113.09
N GLY A 685 -21.01 -49.40 -112.80
CA GLY A 685 -20.89 -48.32 -113.78
C GLY A 685 -21.67 -47.05 -113.42
N ILE A 686 -21.84 -46.17 -114.42
CA ILE A 686 -22.60 -44.92 -114.31
C ILE A 686 -24.01 -45.17 -114.85
N THR A 687 -25.00 -45.10 -113.96
CA THR A 687 -26.42 -45.19 -114.30
C THR A 687 -27.03 -43.81 -114.31
N ILE A 688 -27.60 -43.41 -115.44
CA ILE A 688 -28.33 -42.14 -115.60
C ILE A 688 -29.76 -42.48 -115.97
N VAL A 689 -30.70 -42.16 -115.08
CA VAL A 689 -32.13 -42.43 -115.28
C VAL A 689 -32.91 -41.14 -114.99
N GLY A 690 -33.67 -40.67 -115.97
CA GLY A 690 -34.56 -39.54 -115.81
C GLY A 690 -35.73 -39.61 -116.80
N THR A 691 -36.80 -38.86 -116.53
CA THR A 691 -37.94 -38.71 -117.45
C THR A 691 -37.53 -38.12 -118.80
N LEU A 692 -36.53 -37.24 -118.79
CA LEU A 692 -35.84 -36.74 -119.97
C LEU A 692 -34.37 -36.47 -119.61
N VAL A 693 -33.44 -37.02 -120.40
CA VAL A 693 -31.99 -36.85 -120.20
C VAL A 693 -31.41 -36.15 -121.41
N ASN A 694 -31.08 -34.87 -121.26
CA ASN A 694 -30.45 -34.07 -122.32
C ASN A 694 -28.93 -34.18 -122.21
N ILE A 695 -28.28 -34.77 -123.22
CA ILE A 695 -26.81 -34.86 -123.34
C ILE A 695 -26.39 -33.96 -124.52
N ASN A 696 -25.46 -33.03 -124.28
CA ASN A 696 -24.96 -32.04 -125.27
C ASN A 696 -26.01 -31.06 -125.85
N SER A 697 -27.13 -30.80 -125.16
CA SER A 697 -28.08 -29.72 -125.49
C SER A 697 -27.89 -28.52 -124.57
N GLY A 698 -27.69 -27.33 -125.13
CA GLY A 698 -27.43 -26.09 -124.38
C GLY A 698 -28.56 -25.73 -123.41
N GLY A 699 -28.24 -25.62 -122.12
CA GLY A 699 -29.15 -25.27 -121.04
C GLY A 699 -28.54 -24.27 -120.06
N ILE A 700 -29.39 -23.61 -119.28
CA ILE A 700 -29.00 -22.59 -118.29
C ILE A 700 -28.83 -23.28 -116.93
N ALA A 701 -27.72 -23.01 -116.23
CA ALA A 701 -27.53 -23.49 -114.86
C ALA A 701 -28.51 -22.80 -113.90
N GLY A 702 -28.87 -23.47 -112.80
CA GLY A 702 -29.67 -22.85 -111.75
C GLY A 702 -28.97 -21.63 -111.14
N MET A 703 -29.72 -20.54 -110.92
CA MET A 703 -29.26 -19.45 -110.05
C MET A 703 -29.33 -19.91 -108.60
N VAL A 704 -28.23 -19.77 -107.87
CA VAL A 704 -28.10 -20.12 -106.45
C VAL A 704 -27.45 -18.97 -105.68
N SER A 705 -27.73 -18.89 -104.38
CA SER A 705 -27.23 -17.83 -103.50
C SER A 705 -25.70 -17.89 -103.32
N THR A 706 -25.03 -16.77 -103.02
CA THR A 706 -23.59 -16.75 -102.70
C THR A 706 -23.34 -16.73 -101.19
N ALA A 707 -22.29 -17.41 -100.73
CA ALA A 707 -21.91 -17.39 -99.32
C ALA A 707 -21.45 -15.98 -98.89
N SER A 708 -22.24 -15.31 -98.05
CA SER A 708 -21.95 -13.99 -97.46
C SER A 708 -22.25 -14.03 -95.95
N PRO A 709 -21.35 -14.59 -95.12
CA PRO A 709 -21.54 -14.65 -93.67
C PRO A 709 -21.45 -13.25 -93.04
N ASP A 710 -22.33 -12.97 -92.08
CA ASP A 710 -22.33 -11.71 -91.31
C ASP A 710 -21.05 -11.62 -90.44
N ALA A 711 -20.48 -10.42 -90.29
CA ALA A 711 -19.33 -10.18 -89.41
C ALA A 711 -19.75 -10.18 -87.92
N ALA A 712 -18.85 -10.59 -87.03
CA ALA A 712 -19.09 -10.55 -85.59
C ALA A 712 -18.94 -9.12 -85.05
N ASP A 713 -19.84 -8.71 -84.14
CA ASP A 713 -19.70 -7.44 -83.42
C ASP A 713 -18.52 -7.48 -82.44
N ALA A 714 -17.81 -6.36 -82.31
CA ALA A 714 -16.68 -6.23 -81.38
C ALA A 714 -17.12 -6.37 -79.91
N ALA A 715 -16.32 -7.09 -79.11
CA ALA A 715 -16.43 -7.13 -77.66
C ALA A 715 -15.94 -5.79 -77.05
N VAL A 716 -16.44 -5.45 -75.87
CA VAL A 716 -16.08 -4.19 -75.18
C VAL A 716 -15.10 -4.49 -74.06
N GLU A 717 -13.99 -3.75 -73.99
CA GLU A 717 -13.05 -3.84 -72.88
C GLU A 717 -13.57 -3.09 -71.64
N ALA A 718 -13.51 -3.76 -70.49
CA ALA A 718 -13.86 -3.17 -69.21
C ALA A 718 -12.84 -2.11 -68.75
N LYS A 719 -13.31 -1.04 -68.11
CA LYS A 719 -12.47 0.00 -67.49
C LYS A 719 -12.86 0.17 -66.02
N ILE A 720 -11.89 0.06 -65.11
CA ILE A 720 -12.06 0.28 -63.67
C ILE A 720 -11.07 1.37 -63.22
N VAL A 721 -11.54 2.30 -62.38
CA VAL A 721 -10.68 3.28 -61.69
C VAL A 721 -10.31 2.71 -60.33
N GLU A 722 -9.00 2.67 -60.01
CA GLU A 722 -8.54 2.19 -58.71
C GLU A 722 -9.03 3.12 -57.59
N PRO A 723 -9.60 2.57 -56.50
CA PRO A 723 -10.06 3.38 -55.37
C PRO A 723 -8.88 4.01 -54.62
N LYS A 724 -9.06 5.25 -54.15
CA LYS A 724 -8.06 5.96 -53.35
C LYS A 724 -7.87 5.29 -51.98
N LYS A 725 -6.61 5.10 -51.57
CA LYS A 725 -6.27 4.60 -50.23
C LYS A 725 -6.48 5.70 -49.17
N PRO A 726 -7.19 5.43 -48.06
CA PRO A 726 -7.34 6.37 -46.96
C PRO A 726 -6.06 6.43 -46.11
N GLU A 727 -5.75 7.59 -45.55
CA GLU A 727 -4.71 7.75 -44.52
C GLU A 727 -5.35 7.58 -43.13
N PRO A 728 -4.94 6.59 -42.33
CA PRO A 728 -5.50 6.39 -40.99
C PRO A 728 -4.91 7.42 -40.01
N ASP A 729 -5.75 7.94 -39.11
CA ASP A 729 -5.28 8.60 -37.89
C ASP A 729 -4.47 7.63 -37.00
N ASP A 730 -3.25 8.04 -36.65
CA ASP A 730 -2.30 7.29 -35.82
C ASP A 730 -2.22 7.92 -34.44
N VAL A 731 -3.11 7.46 -33.55
CA VAL A 731 -3.22 7.95 -32.16
C VAL A 731 -1.96 7.75 -31.32
N SER A 732 -0.99 6.96 -31.79
CA SER A 732 0.31 6.83 -31.12
C SER A 732 1.16 8.10 -31.23
N LYS A 733 0.89 8.95 -32.21
CA LYS A 733 1.55 10.25 -32.46
C LYS A 733 0.82 11.43 -31.83
N THR A 734 -0.51 11.36 -31.70
CA THR A 734 -1.38 12.44 -31.22
C THR A 734 -1.76 12.31 -29.73
N ARG A 735 -0.90 11.66 -28.92
CA ARG A 735 -1.12 11.39 -27.49
C ARG A 735 -1.64 12.61 -26.74
N LEU A 736 -2.58 12.41 -25.82
CA LEU A 736 -3.13 13.49 -24.99
C LEU A 736 -2.05 14.05 -24.05
N GLY A 737 -1.55 15.25 -24.35
CA GLY A 737 -0.72 16.04 -23.43
C GLY A 737 0.79 15.77 -23.49
N GLN A 738 1.32 15.46 -24.67
CA GLN A 738 2.72 15.78 -25.00
C GLN A 738 2.81 17.15 -25.69
#